data_AF-A0A913XC75-F1
#
_entry.id   AF-A0A913XC75-F1
#
_cell.length_a   1.000
_cell.length_b   1.000
_cell.length_c   1.000
_cell.angle_alpha   90.00
_cell.angle_beta   90.00
_cell.angle_gamma   90.00
#
_symmetry.space_group_name_H-M   'P 1'
#
loop_
_entity.id
_entity.type
_entity.pdbx_description
1 polymer ?
#
loop_
_entity_poly.entity_id
_entity_poly.type
_entity_poly.pdbx_seq_one_letter_code
_entity_poly.pdbx_strand_id
1 'polypeptide(L)'
;MQERVRKNEKKIKKEIDEKIDVKIAILEKMRAKLKQESTNLTATKMKRLSLQQDGLEMQLAGLTSAVEFTENILVKGSNNDVLSMKTQIESRLTELSDKEIDDEVDEEDKQILQVNEISYSDLENYVVIKDESAPDPKKCKVDSIPNTNNIVIEVRNCCNEKISIKTNRIQIKYPLPITCSKRIGKKGEFILNGSFQRHSVFTAAHQLEVLIDGHPINNAISLEESKEEEVVNTRPRTSTEKTERKLQNAAKEARTFAENVKKCIEKRRTTVALLRDFINCLNNGSEQVDVTSKVPEADGVQKQTGEDNANKLVKIQSCLDEDKDIMAIIDNKYTSLMADAEHVSQYGPNYGSKDQILCSLIVAATFSNSWVDEVNDNLTSTINVFTMVCSSFLKSSTHKEADDESETSTVSKCMGTEIVHRLAPKMKDVFNKGVVKTSELTVQSVLGKAAVDVPSAFDIYKIMDESQTSNVFECETSKILRDIEQGFREQLEKMDSFIAEIKSLAVNLEVVLKDALNNLLENISCTDEINDQQVEEWTQCLGALSWQHAVGELGESSKNYFLLIIAKAYNFLKPKFEEYEPTDSERREKIVDITFLAHGGVCQPLLPGRLHYLNNKKVKSILLYVPWGCMLDASAAYGIATGTITPENVAFKGLLDEGQRLMYWNKLPMGGTEIPNVVFKRVSIGEDAIQHLEQIDFLLRRSARGIFIPFLPERTNLEEIPLSALAVAVPIISWVLSGNGSDNSQDSNYAERDMKYRIHIASCLYPMDDNILDSSKDRLWPKVNCKQYWAVPVSHRLPTMTMPSVDNQTDLQPVFHEVNKYFSIRLN
;
A
#
# COMPACT_ATOMS: atom_id res chain seq x y z
N MET A 1 44.00 -19.37 -15.21
CA MET A 1 43.00 -18.67 -14.35
C MET A 1 42.45 -17.42 -15.04
N GLN A 2 43.30 -16.47 -15.47
CA GLN A 2 42.91 -15.27 -16.21
C GLN A 2 42.06 -15.56 -17.48
N GLU A 3 42.35 -16.64 -18.19
CA GLU A 3 41.58 -17.04 -19.38
C GLU A 3 40.15 -17.51 -19.07
N ARG A 4 39.94 -18.16 -17.91
CA ARG A 4 38.59 -18.50 -17.42
C ARG A 4 37.79 -17.24 -17.05
N VAL A 5 38.46 -16.25 -16.46
CA VAL A 5 37.85 -14.95 -16.13
C VAL A 5 37.42 -14.23 -17.41
N ARG A 6 38.31 -14.15 -18.43
CA ARG A 6 37.97 -13.56 -19.74
C ARG A 6 36.83 -14.29 -20.45
N LYS A 7 36.77 -15.63 -20.35
CA LYS A 7 35.67 -16.43 -20.92
C LYS A 7 34.33 -16.17 -20.22
N ASN A 8 34.33 -16.04 -18.89
CA ASN A 8 33.15 -15.66 -18.12
C ASN A 8 32.70 -14.23 -18.42
N GLU A 9 33.63 -13.28 -18.51
CA GLU A 9 33.30 -11.89 -18.88
C GLU A 9 32.59 -11.82 -20.24
N LYS A 10 33.12 -12.52 -21.25
CA LYS A 10 32.49 -12.62 -22.57
C LYS A 10 31.10 -13.25 -22.52
N LYS A 11 30.92 -14.29 -21.68
CA LYS A 11 29.63 -14.95 -21.49
C LYS A 11 28.60 -14.00 -20.85
N ILE A 12 28.99 -13.27 -19.82
CA ILE A 12 28.11 -12.33 -19.11
C ILE A 12 27.72 -11.17 -20.02
N LYS A 13 28.66 -10.59 -20.80
CA LYS A 13 28.35 -9.54 -21.77
C LYS A 13 27.28 -10.01 -22.77
N LYS A 14 27.44 -11.23 -23.31
CA LYS A 14 26.45 -11.84 -24.21
C LYS A 14 25.08 -12.03 -23.55
N GLU A 15 25.04 -12.47 -22.29
CA GLU A 15 23.78 -12.66 -21.56
C GLU A 15 23.08 -11.33 -21.23
N ILE A 16 23.85 -10.27 -20.97
CA ILE A 16 23.32 -8.91 -20.79
C ILE A 16 22.67 -8.43 -22.09
N ASP A 17 23.40 -8.54 -23.22
CA ASP A 17 22.91 -8.12 -24.53
C ASP A 17 21.63 -8.89 -24.90
N GLU A 18 21.62 -10.22 -24.75
CA GLU A 18 20.44 -11.07 -25.02
C GLU A 18 19.22 -10.67 -24.17
N LYS A 19 19.40 -10.36 -22.88
CA LYS A 19 18.29 -9.93 -22.01
C LYS A 19 17.76 -8.54 -22.36
N ILE A 20 18.64 -7.62 -22.79
CA ILE A 20 18.24 -6.28 -23.21
C ILE A 20 17.49 -6.37 -24.55
N ASP A 21 17.99 -7.15 -25.51
CA ASP A 21 17.36 -7.32 -26.82
C ASP A 21 15.96 -7.93 -26.72
N VAL A 22 15.74 -8.90 -25.82
CA VAL A 22 14.40 -9.45 -25.56
C VAL A 22 13.44 -8.36 -25.08
N LYS A 23 13.89 -7.46 -24.20
CA LYS A 23 13.07 -6.34 -23.71
C LYS A 23 12.80 -5.31 -24.81
N ILE A 24 13.79 -4.97 -25.63
CA ILE A 24 13.63 -4.08 -26.79
C ILE A 24 12.61 -4.68 -27.77
N ALA A 25 12.66 -5.99 -28.03
CA ALA A 25 11.73 -6.67 -28.92
C ALA A 25 10.28 -6.61 -28.40
N ILE A 26 10.06 -6.77 -27.09
CA ILE A 26 8.74 -6.61 -26.47
C ILE A 26 8.25 -5.17 -26.61
N LEU A 27 9.11 -4.17 -26.36
CA LEU A 27 8.77 -2.76 -26.50
C LEU A 27 8.45 -2.36 -27.95
N GLU A 28 9.21 -2.84 -28.92
CA GLU A 28 8.94 -2.60 -30.35
C GLU A 28 7.63 -3.27 -30.79
N LYS A 29 7.32 -4.48 -30.30
CA LYS A 29 6.02 -5.13 -30.54
C LYS A 29 4.87 -4.31 -29.96
N MET A 30 5.03 -3.77 -28.75
CA MET A 30 4.03 -2.90 -28.11
C MET A 30 3.87 -1.57 -28.87
N ARG A 31 4.98 -0.96 -29.29
CA ARG A 31 5.00 0.25 -30.13
C ARG A 31 4.23 0.03 -31.45
N ALA A 32 4.44 -1.10 -32.11
CA ALA A 32 3.74 -1.45 -33.34
C ALA A 32 2.23 -1.63 -33.08
N LYS A 33 1.85 -2.32 -31.99
CA LYS A 33 0.45 -2.50 -31.57
C LYS A 33 -0.25 -1.17 -31.31
N LEU A 34 0.37 -0.27 -30.54
CA LEU A 34 -0.19 1.04 -30.21
C LEU A 34 -0.36 1.93 -31.46
N LYS A 35 0.61 1.90 -32.38
CA LYS A 35 0.47 2.58 -33.67
C LYS A 35 -0.72 2.04 -34.46
N GLN A 36 -0.90 0.72 -34.48
CA GLN A 36 -2.03 0.07 -35.15
C GLN A 36 -3.38 0.46 -34.50
N GLU A 37 -3.46 0.47 -33.17
CA GLU A 37 -4.64 0.90 -32.42
C GLU A 37 -5.01 2.36 -32.72
N SER A 38 -4.03 3.28 -32.74
CA SER A 38 -4.25 4.68 -33.14
C SER A 38 -4.78 4.80 -34.58
N THR A 39 -4.24 4.03 -35.52
CA THR A 39 -4.74 4.05 -36.91
C THR A 39 -6.16 3.49 -37.02
N ASN A 40 -6.49 2.43 -36.28
CA ASN A 40 -7.83 1.84 -36.25
C ASN A 40 -8.86 2.79 -35.63
N LEU A 41 -8.50 3.48 -34.55
CA LEU A 41 -9.34 4.48 -33.90
C LEU A 41 -9.62 5.64 -34.86
N THR A 42 -8.58 6.16 -35.52
CA THR A 42 -8.70 7.22 -36.53
C THR A 42 -9.60 6.82 -37.69
N ALA A 43 -9.46 5.59 -38.21
CA ALA A 43 -10.32 5.08 -39.28
C ALA A 43 -11.79 4.95 -38.84
N THR A 44 -12.03 4.54 -37.60
CA THR A 44 -13.39 4.44 -37.04
C THR A 44 -14.04 5.81 -36.87
N LYS A 45 -13.29 6.80 -36.36
CA LYS A 45 -13.76 8.19 -36.26
C LYS A 45 -14.06 8.80 -37.64
N MET A 46 -13.17 8.63 -38.61
CA MET A 46 -13.39 9.07 -40.00
C MET A 46 -14.65 8.45 -40.61
N LYS A 47 -14.90 7.16 -40.37
CA LYS A 47 -16.12 6.49 -40.84
C LYS A 47 -17.38 7.06 -40.19
N ARG A 48 -17.33 7.39 -38.90
CA ARG A 48 -18.44 8.02 -38.18
C ARG A 48 -18.73 9.41 -38.72
N LEU A 49 -17.70 10.23 -38.92
CA LEU A 49 -17.83 11.57 -39.51
C LEU A 49 -18.43 11.51 -40.92
N SER A 50 -18.01 10.55 -41.75
CA SER A 50 -18.60 10.34 -43.08
C SER A 50 -20.10 10.01 -43.00
N LEU A 51 -20.51 9.13 -42.07
CA LEU A 51 -21.92 8.80 -41.88
C LEU A 51 -22.75 9.98 -41.38
N GLN A 52 -22.17 10.82 -40.52
CA GLN A 52 -22.82 12.06 -40.06
C GLN A 52 -22.97 13.06 -41.21
N GLN A 53 -21.93 13.22 -42.04
CA GLN A 53 -21.99 14.05 -43.24
C GLN A 53 -23.09 13.58 -44.19
N ASP A 54 -23.12 12.28 -44.53
CA ASP A 54 -24.14 11.69 -45.41
C ASP A 54 -25.57 11.91 -44.85
N GLY A 55 -25.73 11.77 -43.53
CA GLY A 55 -27.00 12.02 -42.83
C GLY A 55 -27.46 13.48 -42.93
N LEU A 56 -26.54 14.43 -42.70
CA LEU A 56 -26.79 15.86 -42.82
C LEU A 56 -27.12 16.27 -44.26
N GLU A 57 -26.39 15.73 -45.24
CA GLU A 57 -26.66 15.97 -46.66
C GLU A 57 -28.07 15.47 -47.06
N MET A 58 -28.47 14.29 -46.58
CA MET A 58 -29.81 13.74 -46.83
C MET A 58 -30.91 14.61 -46.20
N GLN A 59 -30.72 15.09 -44.97
CA GLN A 59 -31.66 15.99 -44.31
C GLN A 59 -31.75 17.35 -45.01
N LEU A 60 -30.62 17.92 -45.42
CA LEU A 60 -30.56 19.18 -46.16
C LEU A 60 -31.26 19.08 -47.52
N ALA A 61 -31.06 17.97 -48.25
CA ALA A 61 -31.77 17.70 -49.49
C ALA A 61 -33.30 17.59 -49.27
N GLY A 62 -33.72 16.90 -48.20
CA GLY A 62 -35.12 16.79 -47.81
C GLY A 62 -35.76 18.15 -47.47
N LEU A 63 -35.06 18.98 -46.69
CA LEU A 63 -35.51 20.32 -46.33
C LEU A 63 -35.60 21.23 -47.57
N THR A 64 -34.57 21.20 -48.42
CA THR A 64 -34.54 21.98 -49.68
C THR A 64 -35.74 21.62 -50.56
N SER A 65 -36.02 20.32 -50.75
CA SER A 65 -37.18 19.87 -51.54
C SER A 65 -38.52 20.30 -50.92
N ALA A 66 -38.66 20.26 -49.59
CA ALA A 66 -39.87 20.69 -48.91
C ALA A 66 -40.09 22.21 -49.01
N VAL A 67 -39.01 23.00 -48.93
CA VAL A 67 -39.04 24.45 -49.14
C VAL A 67 -39.41 24.78 -50.58
N GLU A 68 -38.72 24.19 -51.58
CA GLU A 68 -39.02 24.40 -53.01
C GLU A 68 -40.47 24.01 -53.36
N PHE A 69 -40.98 22.93 -52.78
CA PHE A 69 -42.38 22.52 -52.94
C PHE A 69 -43.34 23.58 -52.39
N THR A 70 -43.07 24.09 -51.18
CA THR A 70 -43.87 25.11 -50.52
C THR A 70 -43.84 26.43 -51.29
N GLU A 71 -42.65 26.87 -51.71
CA GLU A 71 -42.47 28.06 -52.53
C GLU A 71 -43.21 27.96 -53.87
N ASN A 72 -43.12 26.82 -54.56
CA ASN A 72 -43.84 26.63 -55.83
C ASN A 72 -45.36 26.71 -55.64
N ILE A 73 -45.92 26.16 -54.56
CA ILE A 73 -47.35 26.26 -54.26
C ILE A 73 -47.75 27.71 -53.95
N LEU A 74 -46.94 28.44 -53.16
CA LEU A 74 -47.21 29.83 -52.82
C LEU A 74 -47.11 30.77 -54.03
N VAL A 75 -46.19 30.51 -54.97
CA VAL A 75 -45.96 31.37 -56.14
C VAL A 75 -46.88 31.03 -57.31
N LYS A 76 -47.18 29.75 -57.55
CA LYS A 76 -47.90 29.29 -58.76
C LYS A 76 -49.30 28.73 -58.49
N GLY A 77 -49.64 28.41 -57.24
CA GLY A 77 -50.92 27.81 -56.86
C GLY A 77 -52.06 28.83 -56.82
N SER A 78 -53.28 28.39 -57.11
CA SER A 78 -54.47 29.21 -56.83
C SER A 78 -54.76 29.24 -55.33
N ASN A 79 -55.53 30.24 -54.85
CA ASN A 79 -55.90 30.33 -53.44
C ASN A 79 -56.57 29.06 -52.89
N ASN A 80 -57.31 28.32 -53.73
CA ASN A 80 -57.91 27.04 -53.34
C ASN A 80 -56.87 25.92 -53.19
N ASP A 81 -55.84 25.90 -54.05
CA ASP A 81 -54.77 24.90 -53.98
C ASP A 81 -53.94 25.08 -52.71
N VAL A 82 -53.60 26.34 -52.37
CA VAL A 82 -52.88 26.70 -51.13
C VAL A 82 -53.65 26.24 -49.89
N LEU A 83 -54.96 26.49 -49.84
CA LEU A 83 -55.80 26.08 -48.71
C LEU A 83 -55.96 24.55 -48.62
N SER A 84 -56.05 23.86 -49.77
CA SER A 84 -56.19 22.40 -49.80
C SER A 84 -54.91 21.65 -49.41
N MET A 85 -53.73 22.24 -49.69
CA MET A 85 -52.42 21.63 -49.39
C MET A 85 -51.81 22.10 -48.06
N LYS A 86 -52.45 23.04 -47.36
CA LYS A 86 -51.99 23.58 -46.07
C LYS A 86 -51.58 22.48 -45.10
N THR A 87 -52.44 21.48 -44.89
CA THR A 87 -52.19 20.40 -43.93
C THR A 87 -51.02 19.50 -44.35
N GLN A 88 -50.78 19.33 -45.66
CA GLN A 88 -49.66 18.55 -46.18
C GLN A 88 -48.33 19.30 -46.06
N ILE A 89 -48.35 20.63 -46.27
CA ILE A 89 -47.20 21.51 -46.05
C ILE A 89 -46.84 21.52 -44.56
N GLU A 90 -47.82 21.74 -43.69
CA GLU A 90 -47.64 21.71 -42.23
C GLU A 90 -47.11 20.35 -41.77
N SER A 91 -47.69 19.24 -42.25
CA SER A 91 -47.22 17.90 -41.91
C SER A 91 -45.77 17.65 -42.35
N ARG A 92 -45.38 18.03 -43.58
CA ARG A 92 -44.01 17.80 -44.09
C ARG A 92 -42.97 18.66 -43.39
N LEU A 93 -43.29 19.92 -43.12
CA LEU A 93 -42.40 20.82 -42.38
C LEU A 93 -42.27 20.40 -40.92
N THR A 94 -43.36 19.95 -40.28
CA THR A 94 -43.33 19.44 -38.91
C THR A 94 -42.53 18.15 -38.82
N GLU A 95 -42.73 17.20 -39.74
CA GLU A 95 -41.97 15.93 -39.76
C GLU A 95 -40.46 16.13 -39.97
N LEU A 96 -40.07 17.15 -40.74
CA LEU A 96 -38.67 17.50 -40.94
C LEU A 96 -38.10 18.34 -39.78
N SER A 97 -38.92 19.15 -39.13
CA SER A 97 -38.55 19.95 -37.96
C SER A 97 -38.43 19.12 -36.68
N ASP A 98 -39.18 18.02 -36.56
CA ASP A 98 -39.17 17.13 -35.40
C ASP A 98 -38.03 16.10 -35.44
N LYS A 99 -37.31 15.98 -36.56
CA LYS A 99 -36.11 15.15 -36.66
C LYS A 99 -34.93 15.88 -36.01
N GLU A 100 -34.62 15.52 -34.77
CA GLU A 100 -33.41 15.98 -34.06
C GLU A 100 -32.19 15.79 -34.97
N ILE A 101 -31.48 16.88 -35.24
CA ILE A 101 -30.19 16.87 -35.93
C ILE A 101 -29.15 16.35 -34.92
N ASP A 102 -28.22 15.53 -35.39
CA ASP A 102 -27.12 15.04 -34.55
C ASP A 102 -26.01 16.08 -34.47
N ASP A 103 -26.20 17.11 -33.63
CA ASP A 103 -25.34 18.29 -33.53
C ASP A 103 -23.99 18.04 -32.85
N GLU A 104 -23.65 16.80 -32.47
CA GLU A 104 -22.35 16.45 -31.89
C GLU A 104 -21.26 16.52 -32.98
N VAL A 105 -20.85 17.74 -33.33
CA VAL A 105 -19.49 17.99 -33.82
C VAL A 105 -18.63 18.06 -32.57
N ASP A 106 -17.95 16.96 -32.25
CA ASP A 106 -16.99 16.88 -31.14
C ASP A 106 -15.98 18.03 -31.30
N GLU A 107 -16.07 19.05 -30.43
CA GLU A 107 -15.34 20.31 -30.60
C GLU A 107 -13.82 20.14 -30.61
N GLU A 108 -13.28 19.02 -30.11
CA GLU A 108 -11.87 18.68 -30.22
C GLU A 108 -11.68 17.15 -30.24
N ASP A 109 -11.54 16.58 -31.43
CA ASP A 109 -11.39 15.14 -31.66
C ASP A 109 -9.97 14.63 -31.29
N LYS A 110 -9.56 14.84 -30.04
CA LYS A 110 -8.20 14.60 -29.54
C LYS A 110 -8.00 13.13 -29.14
N GLN A 111 -6.83 12.60 -29.47
CA GLN A 111 -6.33 11.32 -28.95
C GLN A 111 -5.27 11.61 -27.90
N ILE A 112 -5.39 11.03 -26.70
CA ILE A 112 -4.38 11.18 -25.64
C ILE A 112 -3.70 9.83 -25.39
N LEU A 113 -2.37 9.88 -25.28
CA LEU A 113 -1.55 8.75 -24.82
C LEU A 113 -1.47 8.80 -23.29
N GLN A 114 -2.13 7.87 -22.61
CA GLN A 114 -1.98 7.74 -21.16
C GLN A 114 -0.80 6.82 -20.84
N VAL A 115 0.24 7.35 -20.21
CA VAL A 115 1.37 6.58 -19.67
C VAL A 115 1.11 6.37 -18.18
N ASN A 116 0.94 5.12 -17.75
CA ASN A 116 0.74 4.80 -16.34
C ASN A 116 2.10 4.55 -15.68
N GLU A 117 2.34 5.12 -14.49
CA GLU A 117 3.47 4.72 -13.66
C GLU A 117 3.17 3.36 -13.01
N ILE A 118 3.82 2.30 -13.50
CA ILE A 118 3.69 0.95 -12.92
C ILE A 118 5.07 0.27 -12.84
N SER A 119 5.23 -0.59 -11.84
CA SER A 119 6.37 -1.47 -11.60
C SER A 119 6.70 -2.36 -12.81
N TYR A 120 7.99 -2.70 -12.96
CA TYR A 120 8.59 -3.46 -14.08
C TYR A 120 7.96 -4.83 -14.41
N SER A 121 7.01 -5.31 -13.62
CA SER A 121 6.32 -6.60 -13.79
C SER A 121 5.09 -6.58 -14.71
N ASP A 122 4.46 -5.42 -14.97
CA ASP A 122 3.19 -5.32 -15.71
C ASP A 122 3.30 -4.49 -17.01
N LEU A 123 4.19 -4.90 -17.91
CA LEU A 123 4.43 -4.20 -19.20
C LEU A 123 3.20 -4.15 -20.12
N GLU A 124 2.23 -5.07 -19.99
CA GLU A 124 1.04 -5.11 -20.85
C GLU A 124 0.01 -3.99 -20.57
N ASN A 125 0.08 -3.33 -19.40
CA ASN A 125 -0.85 -2.24 -18.99
C ASN A 125 -0.19 -0.85 -18.93
N TYR A 126 1.07 -0.73 -19.38
CA TYR A 126 1.91 0.45 -19.18
C TYR A 126 1.47 1.67 -20.03
N VAL A 127 0.97 1.45 -21.24
CA VAL A 127 0.56 2.53 -22.17
C VAL A 127 -0.71 2.11 -22.89
N VAL A 128 -1.76 2.92 -22.79
CA VAL A 128 -3.05 2.69 -23.46
C VAL A 128 -3.48 3.98 -24.15
N ILE A 129 -3.96 3.88 -25.39
CA ILE A 129 -4.56 5.00 -26.11
C ILE A 129 -6.04 5.06 -25.72
N LYS A 130 -6.48 6.22 -25.24
CA LYS A 130 -7.89 6.46 -24.91
C LYS A 130 -8.41 7.66 -25.69
N ASP A 131 -9.70 7.61 -25.98
CA ASP A 131 -10.44 8.72 -26.56
C ASP A 131 -10.80 9.70 -25.44
N GLU A 132 -10.40 10.96 -25.57
CA GLU A 132 -10.65 12.00 -24.56
C GLU A 132 -12.14 12.35 -24.47
N SER A 133 -12.89 12.17 -25.56
CA SER A 133 -14.33 12.44 -25.63
C SER A 133 -15.17 11.25 -25.18
N ALA A 134 -14.58 10.08 -24.93
CA ALA A 134 -15.31 8.90 -24.48
C ALA A 134 -15.54 8.92 -22.96
N PRO A 135 -16.74 8.54 -22.48
CA PRO A 135 -16.99 8.39 -21.05
C PRO A 135 -16.14 7.25 -20.48
N ASP A 136 -15.59 7.47 -19.29
CA ASP A 136 -14.90 6.44 -18.50
C ASP A 136 -15.81 6.03 -17.32
N PRO A 137 -16.50 4.87 -17.39
CA PRO A 137 -17.42 4.41 -16.35
C PRO A 137 -16.79 4.32 -14.96
N LYS A 138 -15.46 4.16 -14.87
CA LYS A 138 -14.74 4.11 -13.60
C LYS A 138 -14.60 5.47 -12.92
N LYS A 139 -14.69 6.56 -13.68
CA LYS A 139 -14.57 7.95 -13.19
C LYS A 139 -15.91 8.67 -13.06
N CYS A 140 -16.96 8.15 -13.69
CA CYS A 140 -18.31 8.68 -13.55
C CYS A 140 -18.82 8.55 -12.11
N LYS A 141 -19.63 9.51 -11.65
CA LYS A 141 -20.19 9.54 -10.30
C LYS A 141 -21.71 9.53 -10.34
N VAL A 142 -22.31 8.93 -9.33
CA VAL A 142 -23.75 8.94 -9.13
C VAL A 142 -24.00 9.44 -7.71
N ASP A 143 -24.69 10.57 -7.58
CA ASP A 143 -24.95 11.24 -6.32
C ASP A 143 -26.46 11.50 -6.17
N SER A 144 -27.02 11.32 -4.97
CA SER A 144 -28.40 11.74 -4.69
C SER A 144 -28.44 13.25 -4.42
N ILE A 145 -29.38 13.98 -5.01
CA ILE A 145 -29.60 15.38 -4.63
C ILE A 145 -30.35 15.40 -3.28
N PRO A 146 -29.80 16.04 -2.23
CA PRO A 146 -30.49 16.19 -0.95
C PRO A 146 -31.89 16.78 -1.14
N ASN A 147 -32.87 16.28 -0.39
CA ASN A 147 -34.26 16.77 -0.41
C ASN A 147 -35.04 16.60 -1.72
N THR A 148 -34.56 15.80 -2.67
CA THR A 148 -35.32 15.45 -3.88
C THR A 148 -35.27 13.95 -4.16
N ASN A 149 -36.22 13.42 -4.91
CA ASN A 149 -36.16 12.04 -5.42
C ASN A 149 -35.29 11.95 -6.68
N ASN A 150 -34.39 12.90 -6.91
CA ASN A 150 -33.61 12.97 -8.12
C ASN A 150 -32.19 12.47 -7.85
N ILE A 151 -31.72 11.59 -8.72
CA ILE A 151 -30.34 11.10 -8.73
C ILE A 151 -29.60 11.85 -9.83
N VAL A 152 -28.42 12.38 -9.52
CA VAL A 152 -27.54 13.02 -10.50
C VAL A 152 -26.46 12.05 -10.91
N ILE A 153 -26.31 11.87 -12.22
CA ILE A 153 -25.17 11.18 -12.82
C ILE A 153 -24.24 12.25 -13.36
N GLU A 154 -22.99 12.22 -12.92
CA GLU A 154 -21.91 13.03 -13.46
C GLU A 154 -21.04 12.16 -14.36
N VAL A 155 -21.16 12.38 -15.68
CA VAL A 155 -20.42 11.64 -16.70
C VAL A 155 -19.07 12.30 -16.92
N ARG A 156 -17.99 11.53 -16.75
CA ARG A 156 -16.61 12.01 -16.85
C ARG A 156 -15.78 11.18 -17.82
N ASN A 157 -14.83 11.81 -18.49
CA ASN A 157 -13.87 11.13 -19.37
C ASN A 157 -12.67 10.54 -18.60
N CYS A 158 -11.72 9.95 -19.34
CA CYS A 158 -10.49 9.40 -18.78
C CYS A 158 -9.55 10.44 -18.14
N CYS A 159 -9.75 11.74 -18.39
CA CYS A 159 -9.05 12.86 -17.74
C CYS A 159 -9.77 13.38 -16.48
N ASN A 160 -10.90 12.77 -16.08
CA ASN A 160 -11.77 13.19 -14.97
C ASN A 160 -12.54 14.52 -15.24
N GLU A 161 -12.67 14.92 -16.50
CA GLU A 161 -13.41 16.11 -16.93
C GLU A 161 -14.87 15.77 -17.24
N LYS A 162 -15.80 16.70 -16.99
CA LYS A 162 -17.22 16.48 -17.28
C LYS A 162 -17.48 16.56 -18.79
N ILE A 163 -18.06 15.50 -19.35
CA ILE A 163 -18.42 15.44 -20.78
C ILE A 163 -19.92 15.30 -20.96
N SER A 164 -20.48 15.97 -21.97
CA SER A 164 -21.87 15.74 -22.35
C SER A 164 -21.96 14.53 -23.27
N ILE A 165 -22.94 13.66 -23.03
CA ILE A 165 -23.28 12.54 -23.89
C ILE A 165 -24.80 12.55 -24.15
N LYS A 166 -25.27 11.82 -25.15
CA LYS A 166 -26.70 11.60 -25.36
C LYS A 166 -27.31 10.76 -24.23
N THR A 167 -28.54 11.07 -23.85
CA THR A 167 -29.27 10.36 -22.78
C THR A 167 -29.48 8.88 -23.11
N ASN A 168 -29.60 8.50 -24.39
CA ASN A 168 -29.76 7.11 -24.82
C ASN A 168 -28.51 6.23 -24.61
N ARG A 169 -27.32 6.84 -24.41
CA ARG A 169 -26.10 6.12 -24.04
C ARG A 169 -26.09 5.70 -22.55
N ILE A 170 -26.98 6.30 -21.76
CA ILE A 170 -27.18 5.96 -20.34
C ILE A 170 -28.33 4.96 -20.26
N GLN A 171 -27.99 3.71 -19.93
CA GLN A 171 -28.95 2.64 -19.71
C GLN A 171 -29.17 2.48 -18.21
N ILE A 172 -30.41 2.45 -17.78
CA ILE A 172 -30.77 2.32 -16.37
C ILE A 172 -31.53 1.02 -16.22
N LYS A 173 -30.97 0.08 -15.46
CA LYS A 173 -31.71 -1.11 -15.04
C LYS A 173 -32.29 -0.85 -13.67
N TYR A 174 -33.59 -0.65 -13.66
CA TYR A 174 -34.38 -0.52 -12.43
C TYR A 174 -35.79 -1.09 -12.65
N PRO A 175 -36.43 -1.69 -11.64
CA PRO A 175 -37.75 -2.31 -11.80
C PRO A 175 -38.87 -1.32 -12.12
N LEU A 176 -38.68 -0.04 -11.78
CA LEU A 176 -39.64 1.02 -12.01
C LEU A 176 -39.20 1.92 -13.18
N PRO A 177 -40.14 2.52 -13.92
CA PRO A 177 -39.82 3.43 -15.01
C PRO A 177 -39.09 4.66 -14.45
N ILE A 178 -37.85 4.87 -14.89
CA ILE A 178 -37.03 6.05 -14.60
C ILE A 178 -36.80 6.78 -15.92
N THR A 179 -36.96 8.11 -15.88
CA THR A 179 -36.62 8.99 -17.00
C THR A 179 -35.29 9.67 -16.73
N CYS A 180 -34.39 9.67 -17.71
CA CYS A 180 -33.10 10.35 -17.66
C CYS A 180 -33.17 11.63 -18.51
N SER A 181 -32.88 12.79 -17.92
CA SER A 181 -32.84 14.06 -18.64
C SER A 181 -31.54 14.82 -18.36
N LYS A 182 -31.05 15.54 -19.37
CA LYS A 182 -29.85 16.39 -19.22
C LYS A 182 -30.17 17.59 -18.33
N ARG A 183 -29.28 17.93 -17.40
CA ARG A 183 -29.46 19.09 -16.54
C ARG A 183 -29.14 20.37 -17.30
N ILE A 184 -30.12 21.26 -17.41
CA ILE A 184 -29.97 22.54 -18.13
C ILE A 184 -28.82 23.35 -17.50
N GLY A 185 -27.92 23.85 -18.35
CA GLY A 185 -26.81 24.73 -17.95
C GLY A 185 -25.60 24.03 -17.30
N LYS A 186 -25.55 22.69 -17.25
CA LYS A 186 -24.42 21.96 -16.67
C LYS A 186 -23.88 20.88 -17.61
N LYS A 187 -22.61 21.01 -18.01
CA LYS A 187 -21.90 20.02 -18.84
C LYS A 187 -21.74 18.71 -18.08
N GLY A 188 -22.18 17.60 -18.69
CA GLY A 188 -22.02 16.24 -18.15
C GLY A 188 -22.83 15.86 -16.91
N GLU A 189 -23.84 16.65 -16.54
CA GLU A 189 -24.77 16.28 -15.46
C GLU A 189 -26.12 15.83 -16.03
N PHE A 190 -26.58 14.66 -15.59
CA PHE A 190 -27.86 14.07 -15.94
C PHE A 190 -28.68 13.85 -14.68
N ILE A 191 -29.99 14.05 -14.77
CA ILE A 191 -30.94 13.84 -13.69
C ILE A 191 -31.81 12.63 -14.02
N LEU A 192 -31.86 11.68 -13.10
CA LEU A 192 -32.82 10.60 -13.11
C LEU A 192 -34.07 11.02 -12.34
N ASN A 193 -35.19 11.19 -13.04
CA ASN A 193 -36.49 11.44 -12.44
C ASN A 193 -37.27 10.11 -12.43
N GLY A 194 -37.62 9.64 -11.23
CA GLY A 194 -38.39 8.43 -11.01
C GLY A 194 -39.11 8.47 -9.67
N SER A 195 -40.11 7.61 -9.50
CA SER A 195 -40.78 7.40 -8.22
C SER A 195 -39.92 6.53 -7.30
N PHE A 196 -38.78 7.06 -6.85
CA PHE A 196 -37.99 6.41 -5.81
C PHE A 196 -38.77 6.56 -4.49
N GLN A 197 -39.53 5.52 -4.10
CA GLN A 197 -40.23 5.53 -2.81
C GLN A 197 -39.20 5.53 -1.68
N ARG A 198 -39.11 6.64 -0.93
CA ARG A 198 -38.14 6.79 0.15
C ARG A 198 -38.41 5.91 1.37
N HIS A 199 -39.57 5.25 1.51
CA HIS A 199 -39.95 4.59 2.77
C HIS A 199 -40.58 3.20 2.60
N SER A 200 -40.12 2.30 3.48
CA SER A 200 -40.52 0.91 3.76
C SER A 200 -39.88 -0.22 2.93
N VAL A 201 -38.87 -0.85 3.54
CA VAL A 201 -38.43 -2.24 3.37
C VAL A 201 -38.16 -2.67 1.91
N PHE A 202 -37.03 -2.23 1.37
CA PHE A 202 -36.43 -2.92 0.23
C PHE A 202 -35.67 -4.14 0.74
N THR A 203 -36.10 -5.34 0.32
CA THR A 203 -35.25 -6.53 0.34
C THR A 203 -34.10 -6.31 -0.64
N ALA A 204 -32.93 -6.93 -0.40
CA ALA A 204 -31.67 -6.77 -1.14
C ALA A 204 -31.70 -7.04 -2.66
N ALA A 205 -32.88 -7.15 -3.28
CA ALA A 205 -33.10 -7.54 -4.67
C ALA A 205 -33.25 -6.37 -5.67
N HIS A 206 -33.13 -5.10 -5.25
CA HIS A 206 -33.45 -3.95 -6.12
C HIS A 206 -32.32 -2.90 -6.17
N GLN A 207 -31.14 -3.28 -6.66
CA GLN A 207 -30.02 -2.36 -6.88
C GLN A 207 -30.23 -1.57 -8.19
N LEU A 208 -30.09 -0.24 -8.12
CA LEU A 208 -30.07 0.62 -9.32
C LEU A 208 -28.74 0.43 -10.04
N GLU A 209 -28.76 -0.18 -11.22
CA GLU A 209 -27.58 -0.32 -12.07
C GLU A 209 -27.64 0.73 -13.20
N VAL A 210 -26.69 1.66 -13.19
CA VAL A 210 -26.50 2.65 -14.26
C VAL A 210 -25.35 2.19 -15.13
N LEU A 211 -25.62 1.99 -16.42
CA LEU A 211 -24.62 1.65 -17.42
C LEU A 211 -24.44 2.81 -18.41
N ILE A 212 -23.19 3.09 -18.77
CA ILE A 212 -22.84 4.02 -19.84
C ILE A 212 -22.18 3.21 -20.95
N ASP A 213 -22.76 3.25 -22.14
CA ASP A 213 -22.36 2.41 -23.28
C ASP A 213 -22.34 0.90 -22.96
N GLY A 214 -23.25 0.46 -22.08
CA GLY A 214 -23.35 -0.94 -21.65
C GLY A 214 -22.36 -1.36 -20.55
N HIS A 215 -21.53 -0.44 -20.04
CA HIS A 215 -20.61 -0.70 -18.92
C HIS A 215 -21.11 -0.11 -17.60
N PRO A 216 -21.10 -0.86 -16.48
CA PRO A 216 -21.56 -0.37 -15.19
C PRO A 216 -20.60 0.69 -14.62
N ILE A 217 -21.15 1.69 -13.95
CA ILE A 217 -20.38 2.69 -13.20
C ILE A 217 -19.91 2.06 -11.87
N ASN A 218 -18.63 2.22 -11.51
CA ASN A 218 -18.03 1.57 -10.33
C ASN A 218 -18.66 1.98 -8.97
N ASN A 219 -19.47 3.04 -8.93
CA ASN A 219 -20.21 3.50 -7.77
C ASN A 219 -21.70 3.15 -7.91
N ALA A 220 -22.04 1.87 -7.90
CA ALA A 220 -23.44 1.47 -7.74
C ALA A 220 -23.93 1.97 -6.39
N ILE A 221 -24.91 2.87 -6.38
CA ILE A 221 -25.61 3.24 -5.15
C ILE A 221 -26.38 1.99 -4.70
N SER A 222 -25.84 1.24 -3.75
CA SER A 222 -26.70 0.47 -2.86
C SER A 222 -27.56 1.50 -2.13
N LEU A 223 -28.88 1.45 -2.31
CA LEU A 223 -29.86 2.29 -1.59
C LEU A 223 -29.91 1.91 -0.09
N GLU A 224 -28.77 1.63 0.53
CA GLU A 224 -28.60 1.51 1.96
C GLU A 224 -28.28 2.89 2.53
N GLU A 225 -29.29 3.43 3.21
CA GLU A 225 -29.30 4.57 4.15
C GLU A 225 -28.06 5.47 4.18
N SER A 226 -28.03 6.47 3.30
CA SER A 226 -27.34 7.74 3.57
C SER A 226 -28.10 8.48 4.69
N LYS A 227 -27.69 8.28 5.95
CA LYS A 227 -28.21 9.04 7.10
C LYS A 227 -27.64 10.46 7.10
N GLU A 228 -28.46 11.43 6.72
CA GLU A 228 -28.49 12.76 7.34
C GLU A 228 -29.88 13.01 7.94
N GLU A 229 -29.85 13.79 9.01
CA GLU A 229 -30.75 13.81 10.16
C GLU A 229 -32.13 14.39 9.85
N GLU A 230 -33.20 13.59 10.06
CA GLU A 230 -34.49 14.13 10.47
C GLU A 230 -35.18 13.21 11.50
N VAL A 231 -35.81 13.87 12.47
CA VAL A 231 -36.14 13.43 13.82
C VAL A 231 -37.38 12.52 13.83
N VAL A 232 -37.23 11.19 13.70
CA VAL A 232 -38.21 10.21 14.21
C VAL A 232 -37.52 8.91 14.67
N ASN A 233 -37.52 8.69 15.99
CA ASN A 233 -37.38 7.43 16.74
C ASN A 233 -36.96 6.15 15.98
N THR A 234 -35.68 6.04 15.65
CA THR A 234 -34.99 4.74 15.59
C THR A 234 -33.86 4.75 16.62
N ARG A 235 -33.62 3.59 17.26
CA ARG A 235 -32.75 3.44 18.43
C ARG A 235 -31.43 4.22 18.30
N PRO A 236 -30.99 4.90 19.37
CA PRO A 236 -29.76 5.68 19.34
C PRO A 236 -28.59 4.81 18.89
N ARG A 237 -27.90 5.21 17.81
CA ARG A 237 -26.52 4.77 17.55
C ARG A 237 -25.76 4.99 18.85
N THR A 238 -25.10 3.96 19.34
CA THR A 238 -24.38 4.06 20.61
C THR A 238 -23.33 5.17 20.48
N SER A 239 -23.10 5.92 21.55
CA SER A 239 -22.05 6.96 21.59
C SER A 239 -20.68 6.41 21.15
N THR A 240 -20.48 5.11 21.33
CA THR A 240 -19.29 4.34 20.92
C THR A 240 -19.05 4.36 19.41
N GLU A 241 -20.04 4.04 18.56
CA GLU A 241 -19.87 4.01 17.10
C GLU A 241 -19.50 5.38 16.53
N LYS A 242 -20.10 6.45 17.06
CA LYS A 242 -19.78 7.82 16.65
C LYS A 242 -18.34 8.19 17.01
N THR A 243 -17.87 7.74 18.18
CA THR A 243 -16.50 7.97 18.65
C THR A 243 -15.49 7.22 17.80
N GLU A 244 -15.78 5.97 17.45
CA GLU A 244 -14.91 5.14 16.62
C GLU A 244 -14.76 5.71 15.21
N ARG A 245 -15.85 6.13 14.55
CA ARG A 245 -15.79 6.77 13.23
C ARG A 245 -14.97 8.05 13.26
N LYS A 246 -15.08 8.82 14.35
CA LYS A 246 -14.30 10.04 14.55
C LYS A 246 -12.82 9.76 14.81
N LEU A 247 -12.51 8.68 15.52
CA LEU A 247 -11.14 8.21 15.71
C LEU A 247 -10.51 7.74 14.39
N GLN A 248 -11.26 7.01 13.56
CA GLN A 248 -10.82 6.62 12.21
C GLN A 248 -10.51 7.82 11.32
N ASN A 249 -11.38 8.84 11.34
CA ASN A 249 -11.12 10.09 10.63
C ASN A 249 -9.87 10.80 11.17
N ALA A 250 -9.74 10.92 12.50
CA ALA A 250 -8.57 11.54 13.12
C ALA A 250 -7.27 10.81 12.74
N ALA A 251 -7.27 9.47 12.76
CA ALA A 251 -6.11 8.67 12.36
C ALA A 251 -5.75 8.88 10.87
N LYS A 252 -6.75 8.94 9.98
CA LYS A 252 -6.55 9.24 8.56
C LYS A 252 -5.96 10.64 8.37
N GLU A 253 -6.51 11.64 9.05
CA GLU A 253 -6.05 13.02 8.98
C GLU A 253 -4.61 13.15 9.50
N ALA A 254 -4.26 12.48 10.62
CA ALA A 254 -2.91 12.47 11.19
C ALA A 254 -1.85 11.95 10.21
N ARG A 255 -2.18 10.92 9.42
CA ARG A 255 -1.29 10.37 8.38
C ARG A 255 -1.06 11.35 7.25
N THR A 256 -2.15 11.88 6.69
CA THR A 256 -2.05 12.86 5.61
C THR A 256 -1.32 14.11 6.07
N PHE A 257 -1.50 14.52 7.33
CA PHE A 257 -0.76 15.61 7.94
C PHE A 257 0.74 15.31 8.01
N ALA A 258 1.15 14.15 8.56
CA ALA A 258 2.56 13.78 8.65
C ALA A 258 3.26 13.70 7.28
N GLU A 259 2.58 13.19 6.26
CA GLU A 259 3.08 13.15 4.87
C GLU A 259 3.22 14.54 4.27
N ASN A 260 2.22 15.41 4.44
CA ASN A 260 2.25 16.77 3.92
C ASN A 260 3.34 17.61 4.60
N VAL A 261 3.58 17.42 5.91
CA VAL A 261 4.69 18.08 6.62
C VAL A 261 6.04 17.69 6.01
N LYS A 262 6.27 16.42 5.68
CA LYS A 262 7.51 15.98 5.00
C LYS A 262 7.66 16.65 3.62
N LYS A 263 6.59 16.66 2.81
CA LYS A 263 6.59 17.34 1.50
C LYS A 263 6.87 18.84 1.62
N CYS A 264 6.30 19.50 2.63
CA CYS A 264 6.54 20.91 2.90
C CYS A 264 7.99 21.20 3.26
N ILE A 265 8.62 20.36 4.09
CA ILE A 265 10.04 20.48 4.43
C ILE A 265 10.92 20.38 3.19
N GLU A 266 10.67 19.40 2.32
CA GLU A 266 11.42 19.22 1.06
C GLU A 266 11.23 20.42 0.12
N LYS A 267 9.99 20.91 -0.01
CA LYS A 267 9.69 22.07 -0.84
C LYS A 267 10.34 23.33 -0.28
N ARG A 268 10.22 23.58 1.02
CA ARG A 268 10.84 24.72 1.71
C ARG A 268 12.36 24.71 1.59
N ARG A 269 13.02 23.55 1.69
CA ARG A 269 14.46 23.43 1.43
C ARG A 269 14.83 23.90 0.03
N THR A 270 14.03 23.52 -0.96
CA THR A 270 14.22 23.96 -2.36
C THR A 270 14.03 25.46 -2.49
N THR A 271 12.96 26.02 -1.91
CA THR A 271 12.69 27.46 -1.87
C THR A 271 13.85 28.24 -1.26
N VAL A 272 14.34 27.82 -0.09
CA VAL A 272 15.47 28.44 0.63
C VAL A 272 16.77 28.37 -0.18
N ALA A 273 17.04 27.24 -0.85
CA ALA A 273 18.20 27.10 -1.72
C ALA A 273 18.14 28.06 -2.93
N LEU A 274 17.00 28.14 -3.60
CA LEU A 274 16.81 29.04 -4.75
C LEU A 274 16.92 30.52 -4.35
N LEU A 275 16.35 30.90 -3.21
CA LEU A 275 16.48 32.26 -2.66
C LEU A 275 17.95 32.60 -2.39
N ARG A 276 18.68 31.70 -1.74
CA ARG A 276 20.11 31.88 -1.44
C ARG A 276 20.95 32.03 -2.70
N ASP A 277 20.72 31.19 -3.70
CA ASP A 277 21.42 31.26 -4.99
C ASP A 277 21.14 32.59 -5.70
N PHE A 278 19.91 33.07 -5.63
CA PHE A 278 19.52 34.37 -6.20
C PHE A 278 20.14 35.55 -5.46
N ILE A 279 20.13 35.54 -4.12
CA ILE A 279 20.80 36.54 -3.28
C ILE A 279 22.30 36.62 -3.61
N ASN A 280 22.96 35.47 -3.79
CA ASN A 280 24.37 35.43 -4.18
C ASN A 280 24.61 36.04 -5.56
N CYS A 281 23.68 35.84 -6.52
CA CYS A 281 23.75 36.48 -7.82
C CYS A 281 23.63 38.01 -7.73
N LEU A 282 22.73 38.52 -6.87
CA LEU A 282 22.58 39.96 -6.64
C LEU A 282 23.85 40.58 -6.04
N ASN A 283 24.48 39.91 -5.06
CA ASN A 283 25.70 40.43 -4.42
C ASN A 283 26.90 40.45 -5.38
N ASN A 284 27.06 39.41 -6.21
CA ASN A 284 28.18 39.33 -7.15
C ASN A 284 28.04 40.30 -8.33
N GLY A 285 26.82 40.70 -8.69
CA GLY A 285 26.57 41.71 -9.72
C GLY A 285 27.04 43.12 -9.31
N SER A 286 27.03 43.41 -8.00
CA SER A 286 27.37 44.72 -7.45
C SER A 286 28.86 45.07 -7.51
N GLU A 287 29.75 44.06 -7.48
CA GLU A 287 31.20 44.28 -7.42
C GLU A 287 31.87 44.55 -8.79
N GLN A 288 31.14 44.43 -9.92
CA GLN A 288 31.75 44.52 -11.27
C GLN A 288 31.54 45.85 -12.01
N VAL A 289 30.99 46.89 -11.39
CA VAL A 289 30.78 48.20 -12.05
C VAL A 289 31.60 49.30 -11.38
N ASP A 290 32.93 49.28 -11.58
CA ASP A 290 33.77 50.45 -11.31
C ASP A 290 33.69 51.41 -12.50
N VAL A 291 32.89 52.47 -12.34
CA VAL A 291 32.47 53.46 -13.35
C VAL A 291 33.59 54.42 -13.80
N THR A 292 34.85 54.16 -13.47
CA THR A 292 35.92 55.11 -13.82
C THR A 292 36.63 54.89 -15.16
N SER A 293 36.32 53.83 -15.93
CA SER A 293 36.88 53.68 -17.28
C SER A 293 35.88 54.07 -18.38
N LYS A 294 36.21 55.15 -19.11
CA LYS A 294 35.48 55.62 -20.29
C LYS A 294 35.80 54.71 -21.51
N VAL A 295 34.77 54.46 -22.34
CA VAL A 295 34.80 54.05 -23.79
C VAL A 295 34.89 52.52 -24.08
N PRO A 296 34.29 51.95 -25.17
CA PRO A 296 33.00 52.19 -25.87
C PRO A 296 32.13 50.90 -26.09
N GLU A 297 30.85 51.12 -26.44
CA GLU A 297 29.96 50.32 -27.30
C GLU A 297 30.26 48.81 -27.51
N ALA A 298 29.68 47.96 -26.66
CA ALA A 298 29.48 46.54 -26.93
C ALA A 298 28.04 46.12 -26.51
N ASP A 299 27.09 46.28 -27.42
CA ASP A 299 25.63 46.07 -27.24
C ASP A 299 25.19 44.60 -26.97
N GLY A 300 26.12 43.66 -26.76
CA GLY A 300 25.80 42.22 -26.71
C GLY A 300 25.70 41.60 -25.32
N VAL A 301 26.45 42.08 -24.32
CA VAL A 301 26.71 41.30 -23.09
C VAL A 301 25.72 41.63 -21.96
N GLN A 302 25.18 42.85 -21.91
CA GLN A 302 24.23 43.24 -20.85
C GLN A 302 22.85 42.60 -20.96
N LYS A 303 22.46 42.10 -22.15
CA LYS A 303 21.13 41.52 -22.35
C LYS A 303 20.99 40.11 -21.77
N GLN A 304 22.09 39.36 -21.71
CA GLN A 304 22.08 37.95 -21.29
C GLN A 304 21.95 37.77 -19.76
N THR A 305 22.56 38.66 -18.97
CA THR A 305 22.45 38.62 -17.50
C THR A 305 21.05 38.99 -16.98
N GLY A 306 20.34 39.87 -17.69
CA GLY A 306 18.97 40.25 -17.35
C GLY A 306 17.99 39.09 -17.55
N GLU A 307 18.15 38.33 -18.64
CA GLU A 307 17.29 37.19 -18.97
C GLU A 307 17.48 36.02 -17.98
N ASP A 308 18.72 35.74 -17.58
CA ASP A 308 19.01 34.71 -16.58
C ASP A 308 18.41 35.03 -15.20
N ASN A 309 18.46 36.30 -14.79
CA ASN A 309 17.87 36.74 -13.52
C ASN A 309 16.34 36.70 -13.55
N ALA A 310 15.71 37.08 -14.66
CA ALA A 310 14.27 36.96 -14.84
C ALA A 310 13.82 35.50 -14.77
N ASN A 311 14.53 34.58 -15.44
CA ASN A 311 14.23 33.15 -15.39
C ASN A 311 14.36 32.56 -13.97
N LYS A 312 15.38 32.99 -13.21
CA LYS A 312 15.53 32.60 -11.80
C LYS A 312 14.37 33.12 -10.95
N LEU A 313 13.94 34.36 -11.17
CA LEU A 313 12.79 34.94 -10.46
C LEU A 313 11.48 34.19 -10.72
N VAL A 314 11.20 33.84 -11.98
CA VAL A 314 10.04 33.01 -12.35
C VAL A 314 10.06 31.68 -11.59
N LYS A 315 11.24 31.04 -11.53
CA LYS A 315 11.41 29.77 -10.83
C LYS A 315 11.22 29.89 -9.32
N ILE A 316 11.74 30.97 -8.69
CA ILE A 316 11.56 31.19 -7.25
C ILE A 316 10.09 31.47 -6.94
N GLN A 317 9.42 32.32 -7.73
CA GLN A 317 8.01 32.63 -7.54
C GLN A 317 7.15 31.37 -7.63
N SER A 318 7.32 30.56 -8.68
CA SER A 318 6.62 29.27 -8.82
C SER A 318 6.91 28.33 -7.64
N CYS A 319 8.15 28.31 -7.12
CA CYS A 319 8.49 27.51 -5.96
C CYS A 319 7.79 28.00 -4.68
N LEU A 320 7.68 29.32 -4.50
CA LEU A 320 6.98 29.94 -3.37
C LEU A 320 5.47 29.71 -3.40
N ASP A 321 4.86 29.80 -4.57
CA ASP A 321 3.41 29.56 -4.74
C ASP A 321 3.06 28.11 -4.36
N GLU A 322 3.84 27.14 -4.86
CA GLU A 322 3.68 25.74 -4.49
C GLU A 322 3.94 25.49 -2.98
N ASP A 323 4.94 26.14 -2.40
CA ASP A 323 5.24 26.06 -0.97
C ASP A 323 4.06 26.60 -0.14
N LYS A 324 3.50 27.75 -0.55
CA LYS A 324 2.29 28.37 0.04
C LYS A 324 1.10 27.44 0.00
N ASP A 325 0.84 26.80 -1.13
CA ASP A 325 -0.27 25.86 -1.29
C ASP A 325 -0.11 24.65 -0.36
N ILE A 326 1.09 24.07 -0.27
CA ILE A 326 1.36 22.95 0.63
C ILE A 326 1.20 23.36 2.10
N MET A 327 1.70 24.54 2.49
CA MET A 327 1.49 25.07 3.85
C MET A 327 0.01 25.27 4.17
N ALA A 328 -0.78 25.81 3.23
CA ALA A 328 -2.21 26.00 3.42
C ALA A 328 -2.94 24.66 3.60
N ILE A 329 -2.53 23.62 2.87
CA ILE A 329 -3.01 22.25 3.06
C ILE A 329 -2.66 21.77 4.48
N ILE A 330 -1.44 21.98 4.96
CA ILE A 330 -1.02 21.61 6.32
C ILE A 330 -1.87 22.31 7.38
N ASP A 331 -2.11 23.61 7.24
CA ASP A 331 -2.91 24.39 8.21
C ASP A 331 -4.35 23.90 8.28
N ASN A 332 -4.95 23.61 7.13
CA ASN A 332 -6.29 23.03 7.04
C ASN A 332 -6.34 21.63 7.69
N LYS A 333 -5.33 20.80 7.41
CA LYS A 333 -5.22 19.44 7.96
C LYS A 333 -5.00 19.43 9.47
N TYR A 334 -4.13 20.31 9.97
CA TYR A 334 -3.90 20.50 11.40
C TYR A 334 -5.18 20.95 12.12
N THR A 335 -5.91 21.91 11.54
CA THR A 335 -7.18 22.40 12.11
C THR A 335 -8.25 21.30 12.14
N SER A 336 -8.39 20.54 11.06
CA SER A 336 -9.31 19.39 10.99
C SER A 336 -8.95 18.33 12.03
N LEU A 337 -7.67 17.98 12.12
CA LEU A 337 -7.18 16.98 13.06
C LEU A 337 -7.36 17.42 14.53
N MET A 338 -7.12 18.71 14.83
CA MET A 338 -7.41 19.30 16.14
C MET A 338 -8.89 19.20 16.51
N ALA A 339 -9.80 19.47 15.56
CA ALA A 339 -11.24 19.39 15.79
C ALA A 339 -11.70 17.93 16.02
N ASP A 340 -11.17 16.97 15.25
CA ASP A 340 -11.48 15.56 15.45
C ASP A 340 -10.89 15.03 16.76
N ALA A 341 -9.66 15.41 17.13
CA ALA A 341 -9.06 15.05 18.43
C ALA A 341 -9.87 15.60 19.62
N GLU A 342 -10.38 16.83 19.50
CA GLU A 342 -11.25 17.43 20.51
C GLU A 342 -12.56 16.66 20.65
N HIS A 343 -13.17 16.27 19.53
CA HIS A 343 -14.36 15.44 19.53
C HIS A 343 -14.09 14.06 20.18
N VAL A 344 -12.98 13.40 19.84
CA VAL A 344 -12.63 12.11 20.48
C VAL A 344 -12.41 12.27 21.99
N SER A 345 -11.77 13.37 22.44
CA SER A 345 -11.57 13.65 23.87
C SER A 345 -12.90 13.83 24.63
N GLN A 346 -13.88 14.50 24.00
CA GLN A 346 -15.19 14.76 24.61
C GLN A 346 -16.04 13.49 24.80
N TYR A 347 -15.99 12.56 23.83
CA TYR A 347 -16.82 11.34 23.87
C TYR A 347 -16.09 10.09 24.35
N GLY A 348 -14.75 10.13 24.40
CA GLY A 348 -13.89 9.04 24.88
C GLY A 348 -12.86 9.56 25.90
N PRO A 349 -13.28 9.92 27.13
CA PRO A 349 -12.38 10.50 28.14
C PRO A 349 -11.21 9.60 28.51
N ASN A 350 -11.33 8.28 28.26
CA ASN A 350 -10.27 7.30 28.49
C ASN A 350 -9.04 7.52 27.59
N TYR A 351 -9.18 8.21 26.45
CA TYR A 351 -8.06 8.49 25.54
C TYR A 351 -7.20 9.69 25.97
N GLY A 352 -7.62 10.43 27.00
CA GLY A 352 -6.91 11.57 27.54
C GLY A 352 -7.30 12.92 26.94
N SER A 353 -6.45 13.92 27.15
CA SER A 353 -6.69 15.28 26.65
C SER A 353 -6.59 15.35 25.13
N LYS A 354 -7.16 16.40 24.53
CA LYS A 354 -7.02 16.71 23.10
C LYS A 354 -5.55 16.68 22.63
N ASP A 355 -4.63 17.27 23.39
CA ASP A 355 -3.20 17.30 23.05
C ASP A 355 -2.57 15.91 23.10
N GLN A 356 -2.99 15.08 24.07
CA GLN A 356 -2.59 13.67 24.15
C GLN A 356 -3.06 12.88 22.94
N ILE A 357 -4.32 13.07 22.55
CA ILE A 357 -4.88 12.37 21.40
C ILE A 357 -4.14 12.76 20.12
N LEU A 358 -3.97 14.06 19.91
CA LEU A 358 -3.29 14.62 18.74
C LEU A 358 -1.84 14.14 18.62
N CYS A 359 -1.05 14.31 19.68
CA CYS A 359 0.37 13.93 19.65
C CYS A 359 0.55 12.42 19.48
N SER A 360 -0.28 11.62 20.15
CA SER A 360 -0.22 10.16 20.07
C SER A 360 -0.62 9.65 18.69
N LEU A 361 -1.64 10.24 18.04
CA LEU A 361 -2.02 9.89 16.68
C LEU A 361 -0.92 10.20 15.65
N ILE A 362 -0.22 11.34 15.79
CA ILE A 362 0.88 11.71 14.87
C ILE A 362 2.07 10.74 15.04
N VAL A 363 2.43 10.40 16.28
CA VAL A 363 3.49 9.41 16.56
C VAL A 363 3.07 8.03 16.05
N ALA A 364 1.84 7.59 16.33
CA ALA A 364 1.30 6.32 15.86
C ALA A 364 1.26 6.24 14.32
N ALA A 365 0.84 7.30 13.64
CA ALA A 365 0.84 7.38 12.18
C ALA A 365 2.27 7.27 11.62
N THR A 366 3.23 7.96 12.24
CA THR A 366 4.63 7.91 11.82
C THR A 366 5.26 6.55 12.06
N PHE A 367 4.92 5.92 13.19
CA PHE A 367 5.30 4.54 13.50
C PHE A 367 4.73 3.59 12.45
N SER A 368 3.41 3.55 12.23
CA SER A 368 2.78 2.62 11.27
C SER A 368 3.33 2.76 9.85
N ASN A 369 3.59 4.00 9.40
CA ASN A 369 4.12 4.26 8.06
C ASN A 369 5.57 3.76 7.85
N SER A 370 6.30 3.43 8.92
CA SER A 370 7.64 2.84 8.80
C SER A 370 7.61 1.33 8.52
N TRP A 371 6.50 0.64 8.84
CA TRP A 371 6.41 -0.82 8.80
C TRP A 371 5.71 -1.37 7.55
N VAL A 372 4.71 -0.67 7.00
CA VAL A 372 3.80 -1.23 6.01
C VAL A 372 3.92 -0.49 4.68
N ASP A 373 4.31 -1.22 3.61
CA ASP A 373 4.43 -0.68 2.24
C ASP A 373 3.06 -0.57 1.54
N GLU A 374 2.01 -1.22 2.07
CA GLU A 374 0.67 -1.25 1.51
C GLU A 374 -0.28 -0.22 2.18
N VAL A 375 -1.04 0.50 1.35
CA VAL A 375 -1.76 1.73 1.75
C VAL A 375 -2.99 1.46 2.66
N ASN A 376 -3.62 0.28 2.58
CA ASN A 376 -4.93 0.04 3.21
C ASN A 376 -4.87 -0.53 4.64
N ASP A 377 -3.97 -1.48 4.96
CA ASP A 377 -3.83 -2.08 6.31
C ASP A 377 -3.27 -1.12 7.36
N ASN A 378 -2.87 0.04 6.87
CA ASN A 378 -2.15 1.03 7.61
C ASN A 378 -3.10 1.70 8.64
N LEU A 379 -4.38 2.00 8.31
CA LEU A 379 -5.24 2.84 9.17
C LEU A 379 -5.56 2.15 10.51
N THR A 380 -5.93 0.88 10.45
CA THR A 380 -6.18 0.03 11.62
C THR A 380 -4.95 -0.04 12.51
N SER A 381 -3.76 -0.18 11.90
CA SER A 381 -2.50 -0.22 12.63
C SER A 381 -2.24 1.07 13.41
N THR A 382 -2.52 2.23 12.81
CA THR A 382 -2.40 3.53 13.51
C THR A 382 -3.37 3.65 14.67
N ILE A 383 -4.62 3.20 14.52
CA ILE A 383 -5.61 3.20 15.61
C ILE A 383 -5.17 2.28 16.75
N ASN A 384 -4.68 1.07 16.45
CA ASN A 384 -4.22 0.13 17.46
C ASN A 384 -3.05 0.67 18.28
N VAL A 385 -2.04 1.21 17.59
CA VAL A 385 -0.88 1.85 18.24
C VAL A 385 -1.32 3.02 19.11
N PHE A 386 -2.21 3.86 18.58
CA PHE A 386 -2.79 4.98 19.31
C PHE A 386 -3.52 4.53 20.59
N THR A 387 -4.44 3.57 20.45
CA THR A 387 -5.22 3.03 21.57
C THR A 387 -4.31 2.47 22.64
N MET A 388 -3.23 1.79 22.26
CA MET A 388 -2.26 1.24 23.18
C MET A 388 -1.43 2.32 23.90
N VAL A 389 -1.03 3.40 23.20
CA VAL A 389 -0.34 4.55 23.82
C VAL A 389 -1.23 5.26 24.84
N CYS A 390 -2.54 5.33 24.57
CA CYS A 390 -3.51 5.99 25.44
C CYS A 390 -4.05 5.10 26.56
N SER A 391 -4.06 3.77 26.39
CA SER A 391 -4.62 2.84 27.36
C SER A 391 -3.71 2.64 28.58
N SER A 392 -4.27 2.07 29.64
CA SER A 392 -3.52 1.65 30.83
C SER A 392 -2.58 0.46 30.58
N PHE A 393 -2.58 -0.12 29.38
CA PHE A 393 -1.75 -1.27 29.04
C PHE A 393 -0.26 -1.00 29.30
N LEU A 394 0.22 0.20 28.94
CA LEU A 394 1.60 0.63 29.23
C LEU A 394 1.83 1.02 30.70
N LYS A 395 0.81 0.97 31.56
CA LYS A 395 0.92 1.32 32.98
C LYS A 395 1.14 0.10 33.88
N SER A 396 0.73 -1.10 33.47
CA SER A 396 0.73 -2.29 34.33
C SER A 396 1.99 -3.16 34.25
N SER A 397 2.77 -3.08 33.15
CA SER A 397 3.93 -3.96 32.92
C SER A 397 5.15 -3.70 33.82
N THR A 398 5.14 -2.64 34.63
CA THR A 398 6.27 -2.28 35.51
C THR A 398 6.08 -2.67 36.98
N HIS A 399 5.05 -3.44 37.33
CA HIS A 399 4.91 -3.99 38.68
C HIS A 399 5.82 -5.21 38.88
N LYS A 400 7.12 -4.97 39.06
CA LYS A 400 7.96 -5.88 39.86
C LYS A 400 7.77 -5.51 41.32
N GLU A 401 7.47 -6.53 42.11
CA GLU A 401 7.21 -6.51 43.55
C GLU A 401 8.26 -5.67 44.30
N ALA A 402 7.79 -4.58 44.91
CA ALA A 402 8.56 -3.79 45.84
C ALA A 402 8.27 -4.29 47.26
N ASP A 403 9.15 -5.16 47.76
CA ASP A 403 9.38 -5.31 49.20
C ASP A 403 10.64 -4.53 49.66
N ASP A 404 11.22 -3.69 48.79
CA ASP A 404 12.30 -2.76 49.17
C ASP A 404 11.89 -1.31 48.87
N GLU A 405 11.57 -0.57 49.94
CA GLU A 405 11.32 0.88 49.98
C GLU A 405 12.60 1.70 49.69
N SER A 406 13.23 1.49 48.54
CA SER A 406 14.37 2.28 48.07
C SER A 406 13.90 3.29 47.01
N GLU A 407 14.21 4.57 47.23
CA GLU A 407 13.77 5.81 46.56
C GLU A 407 14.03 5.93 45.04
N THR A 408 14.15 4.83 44.29
CA THR A 408 14.34 4.83 42.83
C THR A 408 13.04 4.67 42.03
N SER A 409 11.85 4.78 42.64
CA SER A 409 10.54 4.67 41.94
C SER A 409 10.18 5.87 41.04
N THR A 410 11.15 6.76 40.78
CA THR A 410 10.94 7.90 39.90
C THR A 410 10.98 7.42 38.45
N VAL A 411 9.86 7.62 37.74
CA VAL A 411 9.76 7.62 36.27
C VAL A 411 9.47 6.26 35.59
N SER A 412 8.40 5.57 35.97
CA SER A 412 7.61 4.86 34.94
C SER A 412 6.63 5.87 34.31
N LYS A 413 7.17 6.78 33.47
CA LYS A 413 6.35 7.76 32.74
C LYS A 413 5.56 6.99 31.68
N CYS A 414 4.24 7.03 31.79
CA CYS A 414 3.35 6.58 30.72
C CYS A 414 3.79 7.22 29.39
N MET A 415 4.12 6.41 28.38
CA MET A 415 4.63 6.89 27.08
C MET A 415 3.76 8.01 26.47
N GLY A 416 2.44 7.96 26.65
CA GLY A 416 1.53 9.03 26.24
C GLY A 416 1.85 10.39 26.88
N THR A 417 2.26 10.43 28.15
CA THR A 417 2.66 11.68 28.82
C THR A 417 4.01 12.20 28.33
N GLU A 418 4.96 11.31 28.01
CA GLU A 418 6.24 11.70 27.42
C GLU A 418 6.04 12.27 26.01
N ILE A 419 5.23 11.62 25.18
CA ILE A 419 4.87 12.08 23.83
C ILE A 419 4.30 13.50 23.89
N VAL A 420 3.33 13.77 24.78
CA VAL A 420 2.74 15.12 24.92
C VAL A 420 3.77 16.13 25.38
N HIS A 421 4.54 15.81 26.42
CA HIS A 421 5.51 16.73 27.00
C HIS A 421 6.58 17.17 25.99
N ARG A 422 7.03 16.24 25.14
CA ARG A 422 8.07 16.51 24.13
C ARG A 422 7.52 17.12 22.85
N LEU A 423 6.34 16.66 22.39
CA LEU A 423 5.82 17.02 21.07
C LEU A 423 4.91 18.26 21.08
N ALA A 424 4.04 18.41 22.08
CA ALA A 424 3.05 19.50 22.09
C ALA A 424 3.68 20.91 22.04
N PRO A 425 4.79 21.21 22.77
CA PRO A 425 5.45 22.51 22.68
C PRO A 425 5.99 22.82 21.27
N LYS A 426 6.63 21.83 20.61
CA LYS A 426 7.16 21.98 19.24
C LYS A 426 6.03 22.15 18.23
N MET A 427 4.98 21.36 18.36
CA MET A 427 3.80 21.47 17.51
C MET A 427 3.14 22.85 17.64
N LYS A 428 3.05 23.38 18.86
CA LYS A 428 2.52 24.73 19.11
C LYS A 428 3.42 25.82 18.51
N ASP A 429 4.73 25.66 18.59
CA ASP A 429 5.68 26.61 18.00
C ASP A 429 5.61 26.63 16.46
N VAL A 430 5.41 25.45 15.83
CA VAL A 430 5.37 25.33 14.36
C VAL A 430 3.99 25.68 13.78
N PHE A 431 2.89 25.22 14.37
CA PHE A 431 1.57 25.19 13.71
C PHE A 431 0.50 26.09 14.33
N ASN A 432 0.67 26.60 15.57
CA ASN A 432 -0.45 27.25 16.30
C ASN A 432 -0.95 28.56 15.68
N LYS A 433 -0.12 29.25 14.88
CA LYS A 433 -0.54 30.44 14.13
C LYS A 433 -0.91 30.13 12.68
N GLY A 434 -0.72 28.89 12.24
CA GLY A 434 -0.63 28.51 10.83
C GLY A 434 0.80 28.68 10.29
N VAL A 435 1.25 27.69 9.53
CA VAL A 435 2.54 27.69 8.83
C VAL A 435 2.56 28.81 7.80
N VAL A 436 1.46 29.02 7.07
CA VAL A 436 1.30 30.14 6.12
C VAL A 436 1.42 31.46 6.86
N LYS A 437 0.68 31.63 7.96
CA LYS A 437 0.66 32.90 8.69
C LYS A 437 2.00 33.23 9.31
N THR A 438 2.75 32.21 9.74
CA THR A 438 4.10 32.38 10.30
C THR A 438 5.07 32.86 9.22
N SER A 439 4.98 32.29 8.01
CA SER A 439 5.73 32.80 6.84
C SER A 439 5.31 34.24 6.47
N GLU A 440 4.02 34.57 6.48
CA GLU A 440 3.55 35.94 6.24
C GLU A 440 4.07 36.94 7.29
N LEU A 441 4.02 36.58 8.58
CA LEU A 441 4.51 37.43 9.66
C LEU A 441 6.03 37.64 9.57
N THR A 442 6.76 36.64 9.08
CA THR A 442 8.20 36.73 8.80
C THR A 442 8.47 37.74 7.69
N VAL A 443 7.70 37.71 6.60
CA VAL A 443 7.86 38.68 5.51
C VAL A 443 7.42 40.09 5.97
N GLN A 444 6.34 40.19 6.74
CA GLN A 444 5.84 41.46 7.28
C GLN A 444 6.79 42.11 8.29
N SER A 445 7.51 41.32 9.11
CA SER A 445 8.48 41.88 10.05
C SER A 445 9.67 42.51 9.34
N VAL A 446 10.04 41.98 8.17
CA VAL A 446 11.12 42.49 7.32
C VAL A 446 10.67 43.73 6.55
N LEU A 447 9.48 43.71 5.94
CA LEU A 447 8.98 44.81 5.11
C LEU A 447 8.40 45.99 5.92
N GLY A 448 8.19 45.81 7.22
CA GLY A 448 7.62 46.82 8.12
C GLY A 448 6.09 46.90 8.07
N LYS A 449 5.47 47.29 9.20
CA LYS A 449 4.00 47.24 9.43
C LYS A 449 3.14 48.07 8.46
N ALA A 450 3.72 48.99 7.70
CA ALA A 450 2.98 49.98 6.91
C ALA A 450 2.88 49.66 5.41
N ALA A 451 3.63 48.68 4.90
CA ALA A 451 3.88 48.61 3.45
C ALA A 451 3.12 47.49 2.70
N VAL A 452 2.65 46.42 3.35
CA VAL A 452 2.27 45.21 2.59
C VAL A 452 0.95 44.59 3.02
N ASP A 453 0.01 44.55 2.07
CA ASP A 453 -1.20 43.74 2.15
C ASP A 453 -0.81 42.24 2.27
N VAL A 454 -1.43 41.51 3.20
CA VAL A 454 -1.08 40.11 3.55
C VAL A 454 -0.91 39.17 2.33
N PRO A 455 -1.76 39.23 1.28
CA PRO A 455 -1.62 38.34 0.12
C PRO A 455 -0.29 38.47 -0.64
N SER A 456 0.37 39.62 -0.56
CA SER A 456 1.62 39.90 -1.28
C SER A 456 2.90 39.40 -0.62
N ALA A 457 2.82 38.77 0.57
CA ALA A 457 4.01 38.25 1.25
C ALA A 457 4.78 37.16 0.47
N PHE A 458 4.13 36.51 -0.51
CA PHE A 458 4.74 35.49 -1.36
C PHE A 458 5.04 35.97 -2.78
N ASP A 459 4.78 37.25 -3.09
CA ASP A 459 5.01 37.82 -4.42
C ASP A 459 6.38 38.52 -4.44
N ILE A 460 7.41 37.81 -4.89
CA ILE A 460 8.76 38.37 -4.99
C ILE A 460 8.81 39.52 -5.98
N TYR A 461 8.02 39.50 -7.05
CA TYR A 461 8.02 40.58 -8.02
C TYR A 461 7.57 41.87 -7.37
N LYS A 462 6.52 41.81 -6.55
CA LYS A 462 6.05 42.97 -5.81
C LYS A 462 7.05 43.44 -4.75
N ILE A 463 7.70 42.52 -4.03
CA ILE A 463 8.78 42.87 -3.09
C ILE A 463 9.92 43.58 -3.81
N MET A 464 10.28 43.11 -5.01
CA MET A 464 11.29 43.76 -5.83
C MET A 464 10.83 45.13 -6.31
N ASP A 465 9.61 45.27 -6.84
CA ASP A 465 9.05 46.52 -7.35
C ASP A 465 8.96 47.59 -6.26
N GLU A 466 8.47 47.23 -5.07
CA GLU A 466 8.38 48.13 -3.92
C GLU A 466 9.77 48.59 -3.44
N SER A 467 10.78 47.72 -3.54
CA SER A 467 12.17 48.07 -3.24
C SER A 467 12.81 49.01 -4.28
N GLN A 468 12.22 49.17 -5.48
CA GLN A 468 12.75 50.05 -6.52
C GLN A 468 12.53 51.55 -6.27
N THR A 469 11.85 51.94 -5.20
CA THR A 469 11.57 53.36 -4.94
C THR A 469 12.72 54.08 -4.22
N SER A 470 13.79 53.37 -3.83
CA SER A 470 14.93 53.87 -3.06
C SER A 470 16.23 53.82 -3.89
N ASN A 471 16.88 54.97 -4.15
CA ASN A 471 18.14 55.09 -4.91
C ASN A 471 19.37 54.33 -4.31
N VAL A 472 19.20 53.49 -3.28
CA VAL A 472 20.21 52.60 -2.68
C VAL A 472 19.78 51.15 -2.94
N PHE A 473 19.76 50.75 -4.21
CA PHE A 473 18.98 49.60 -4.72
C PHE A 473 19.52 48.22 -4.34
N GLU A 474 20.74 47.87 -4.76
CA GLU A 474 21.18 46.47 -4.73
C GLU A 474 21.41 45.95 -3.30
N CYS A 475 21.76 46.84 -2.37
CA CYS A 475 22.00 46.47 -0.98
C CYS A 475 20.69 46.21 -0.21
N GLU A 476 19.62 46.99 -0.46
CA GLU A 476 18.41 46.89 0.35
C GLU A 476 17.53 45.71 -0.08
N THR A 477 17.33 45.46 -1.38
CA THR A 477 16.59 44.28 -1.86
C THR A 477 17.29 42.99 -1.45
N SER A 478 18.62 42.92 -1.59
CA SER A 478 19.42 41.78 -1.16
C SER A 478 19.32 41.54 0.35
N LYS A 479 19.21 42.61 1.15
CA LYS A 479 19.02 42.52 2.60
C LYS A 479 17.62 42.01 2.97
N ILE A 480 16.57 42.55 2.36
CA ILE A 480 15.19 42.08 2.55
C ILE A 480 15.07 40.59 2.20
N LEU A 481 15.61 40.17 1.05
CA LEU A 481 15.58 38.77 0.63
C LEU A 481 16.40 37.87 1.57
N ARG A 482 17.52 38.35 2.12
CA ARG A 482 18.28 37.64 3.15
C ARG A 482 17.50 37.45 4.42
N ASP A 483 16.79 38.47 4.88
CA ASP A 483 15.99 38.38 6.10
C ASP A 483 14.79 37.42 5.90
N ILE A 484 14.17 37.42 4.71
CA ILE A 484 13.13 36.44 4.33
C ILE A 484 13.71 35.02 4.28
N GLU A 485 14.86 34.83 3.62
CA GLU A 485 15.55 33.53 3.54
C GLU A 485 15.89 32.99 4.93
N GLN A 486 16.39 33.85 5.81
CA GLN A 486 16.74 33.52 7.18
C GLN A 486 15.50 33.11 7.98
N GLY A 487 14.39 33.85 7.89
CA GLY A 487 13.17 33.47 8.59
C GLY A 487 12.54 32.18 8.07
N PHE A 488 12.61 31.91 6.76
CA PHE A 488 12.21 30.62 6.19
C PHE A 488 13.11 29.46 6.63
N ARG A 489 14.42 29.72 6.78
CA ARG A 489 15.36 28.75 7.34
C ARG A 489 15.05 28.44 8.81
N GLU A 490 14.78 29.44 9.63
CA GLU A 490 14.39 29.24 11.04
C GLU A 490 13.09 28.43 11.16
N GLN A 491 12.11 28.70 10.31
CA GLN A 491 10.88 27.91 10.25
C GLN A 491 11.16 26.46 9.83
N LEU A 492 12.02 26.25 8.83
CA LEU A 492 12.45 24.93 8.39
C LEU A 492 13.17 24.16 9.50
N GLU A 493 14.08 24.80 10.25
CA GLU A 493 14.79 24.19 11.38
C GLU A 493 13.83 23.73 12.48
N LYS A 494 12.78 24.52 12.76
CA LYS A 494 11.72 24.13 13.71
C LYS A 494 10.91 22.92 13.21
N MET A 495 10.56 22.89 11.92
CA MET A 495 9.85 21.75 11.31
C MET A 495 10.72 20.48 11.29
N ASP A 496 12.01 20.62 10.98
CA ASP A 496 12.97 19.52 11.02
C ASP A 496 13.15 19.00 12.45
N SER A 497 13.25 19.90 13.43
CA SER A 497 13.29 19.55 14.85
C SER A 497 12.02 18.81 15.28
N PHE A 498 10.85 19.20 14.80
CA PHE A 498 9.58 18.52 15.05
C PHE A 498 9.55 17.11 14.43
N ILE A 499 9.95 16.94 13.17
CA ILE A 499 10.01 15.61 12.53
C ILE A 499 11.04 14.70 13.18
N ALA A 500 12.21 15.23 13.55
CA ALA A 500 13.23 14.49 14.28
C ALA A 500 12.68 14.00 15.64
N GLU A 501 11.94 14.85 16.34
CA GLU A 501 11.28 14.50 17.60
C GLU A 501 10.25 13.37 17.42
N ILE A 502 9.38 13.46 16.39
CA ILE A 502 8.39 12.42 16.11
C ILE A 502 9.08 11.10 15.80
N LYS A 503 10.14 11.11 14.98
CA LYS A 503 10.91 9.91 14.66
C LYS A 503 11.54 9.29 15.91
N SER A 504 12.15 10.13 16.77
CA SER A 504 12.70 9.68 18.05
C SER A 504 11.62 9.05 18.95
N LEU A 505 10.45 9.69 19.07
CA LEU A 505 9.33 9.16 19.84
C LEU A 505 8.77 7.86 19.25
N ALA A 506 8.73 7.72 17.92
CA ALA A 506 8.30 6.50 17.25
C ALA A 506 9.27 5.34 17.52
N VAL A 507 10.59 5.59 17.52
CA VAL A 507 11.61 4.60 17.90
C VAL A 507 11.48 4.22 19.38
N ASN A 508 11.30 5.20 20.28
CA ASN A 508 11.07 4.91 21.70
C ASN A 508 9.79 4.07 21.89
N LEU A 509 8.73 4.38 21.14
CA LEU A 509 7.48 3.63 21.18
C LEU A 509 7.68 2.19 20.71
N GLU A 510 8.51 1.99 19.69
CA GLU A 510 8.89 0.66 19.22
C GLU A 510 9.58 -0.17 20.29
N VAL A 511 10.53 0.43 21.03
CA VAL A 511 11.23 -0.26 22.13
C VAL A 511 10.24 -0.67 23.22
N VAL A 512 9.38 0.26 23.65
CA VAL A 512 8.33 -0.02 24.64
C VAL A 512 7.38 -1.13 24.18
N LEU A 513 7.02 -1.12 22.89
CA LEU A 513 6.20 -2.12 22.25
C LEU A 513 6.86 -3.51 22.22
N LYS A 514 8.15 -3.57 21.88
CA LYS A 514 8.94 -4.80 21.88
C LYS A 514 9.04 -5.39 23.27
N ASP A 515 9.33 -4.57 24.27
CA ASP A 515 9.41 -5.00 25.67
C ASP A 515 8.05 -5.49 26.19
N ALA A 516 6.98 -4.74 25.90
CA ALA A 516 5.62 -5.13 26.29
C ALA A 516 5.21 -6.46 25.65
N LEU A 517 5.44 -6.61 24.35
CA LEU A 517 5.14 -7.86 23.64
C LEU A 517 6.01 -9.01 24.15
N ASN A 518 7.30 -8.79 24.40
CA ASN A 518 8.20 -9.80 24.95
C ASN A 518 7.71 -10.32 26.31
N ASN A 519 7.39 -9.41 27.23
CA ASN A 519 6.90 -9.76 28.56
C ASN A 519 5.56 -10.49 28.48
N LEU A 520 4.65 -10.05 27.60
CA LEU A 520 3.38 -10.72 27.38
C LEU A 520 3.56 -12.15 26.85
N LEU A 521 4.44 -12.33 25.86
CA LEU A 521 4.80 -13.63 25.29
C LEU A 521 5.40 -14.57 26.33
N GLU A 522 6.35 -14.09 27.13
CA GLU A 522 6.97 -14.87 28.19
C GLU A 522 5.94 -15.28 29.24
N ASN A 523 5.06 -14.36 29.66
CA ASN A 523 3.98 -14.63 30.60
C ASN A 523 2.99 -15.68 30.08
N ILE A 524 2.49 -15.52 28.85
CA ILE A 524 1.56 -16.50 28.23
C ILE A 524 2.25 -17.86 28.04
N SER A 525 3.53 -17.89 27.71
CA SER A 525 4.25 -19.15 27.49
C SER A 525 4.34 -20.03 28.74
N CYS A 526 4.19 -19.44 29.93
CA CYS A 526 4.22 -20.12 31.22
C CYS A 526 2.84 -20.61 31.69
N THR A 527 1.76 -20.29 30.98
CA THR A 527 0.40 -20.72 31.31
C THR A 527 -0.08 -21.86 30.40
N ASP A 528 -1.10 -22.59 30.86
CA ASP A 528 -1.78 -23.61 30.04
C ASP A 528 -3.00 -23.06 29.32
N GLU A 529 -3.53 -21.92 29.77
CA GLU A 529 -4.66 -21.21 29.17
C GLU A 529 -4.34 -19.72 29.05
N ILE A 530 -4.92 -19.07 28.04
CA ILE A 530 -4.85 -17.62 27.83
C ILE A 530 -6.18 -17.00 28.24
N ASN A 531 -6.14 -15.95 29.07
CA ASN A 531 -7.34 -15.24 29.49
C ASN A 531 -7.72 -14.11 28.50
N ASP A 532 -8.96 -13.63 28.56
CA ASP A 532 -9.48 -12.61 27.64
C ASP A 532 -8.66 -11.31 27.68
N GLN A 533 -8.12 -10.95 28.85
CA GLN A 533 -7.26 -9.78 28.98
C GLN A 533 -5.95 -9.96 28.19
N GLN A 534 -5.27 -11.10 28.32
CA GLN A 534 -4.07 -11.41 27.55
C GLN A 534 -4.33 -11.46 26.05
N VAL A 535 -5.49 -11.98 25.62
CA VAL A 535 -5.90 -11.98 24.21
C VAL A 535 -6.07 -10.55 23.69
N GLU A 536 -6.68 -9.67 24.49
CA GLU A 536 -6.86 -8.26 24.15
C GLU A 536 -5.53 -7.50 24.10
N GLU A 537 -4.69 -7.66 25.12
CA GLU A 537 -3.33 -7.10 25.19
C GLU A 537 -2.47 -7.53 24.00
N TRP A 538 -2.58 -8.81 23.63
CA TRP A 538 -1.92 -9.37 22.47
C TRP A 538 -2.46 -8.79 21.17
N THR A 539 -3.78 -8.70 21.05
CA THR A 539 -4.46 -8.15 19.87
C THR A 539 -4.06 -6.68 19.67
N GLN A 540 -3.88 -5.92 20.74
CA GLN A 540 -3.39 -4.54 20.70
C GLN A 540 -1.93 -4.46 20.23
N CYS A 541 -1.03 -5.29 20.77
CA CYS A 541 0.37 -5.35 20.35
C CYS A 541 0.53 -5.77 18.88
N LEU A 542 -0.19 -6.81 18.44
CA LEU A 542 -0.15 -7.28 17.05
C LEU A 542 -0.90 -6.39 16.07
N GLY A 543 -1.89 -5.67 16.56
CA GLY A 543 -2.62 -4.65 15.81
C GLY A 543 -1.71 -3.58 15.27
N ALA A 544 -0.61 -3.29 15.96
CA ALA A 544 0.44 -2.39 15.49
C ALA A 544 1.26 -2.97 14.32
N LEU A 545 1.27 -4.29 14.15
CA LEU A 545 2.16 -5.04 13.27
C LEU A 545 1.45 -5.67 12.06
N SER A 546 0.22 -5.25 11.74
CA SER A 546 -0.61 -5.76 10.62
C SER A 546 -1.04 -7.23 10.70
N TRP A 547 -0.77 -7.95 11.81
CA TRP A 547 -1.06 -9.38 11.90
C TRP A 547 -2.48 -9.74 12.35
N GLN A 548 -3.27 -8.73 12.74
CA GLN A 548 -4.66 -8.93 13.19
C GLN A 548 -5.52 -9.62 12.13
N HIS A 549 -5.35 -9.30 10.85
CA HIS A 549 -6.21 -9.85 9.79
C HIS A 549 -6.09 -11.36 9.69
N ALA A 550 -4.88 -11.91 9.83
CA ALA A 550 -4.68 -13.35 9.79
C ALA A 550 -5.20 -14.05 11.04
N VAL A 551 -5.02 -13.45 12.23
CA VAL A 551 -5.53 -14.03 13.48
C VAL A 551 -7.07 -13.98 13.52
N GLY A 552 -7.69 -12.94 12.96
CA GLY A 552 -9.14 -12.75 12.94
C GLY A 552 -9.92 -13.74 12.07
N GLU A 553 -9.25 -14.49 11.19
CA GLU A 553 -9.87 -15.52 10.36
C GLU A 553 -9.95 -16.89 11.03
N LEU A 554 -9.26 -17.04 12.16
CA LEU A 554 -9.39 -18.22 12.99
C LEU A 554 -10.66 -18.08 13.83
N GLY A 555 -11.42 -19.17 14.00
CA GLY A 555 -12.53 -19.20 14.94
C GLY A 555 -12.08 -18.85 16.37
N GLU A 556 -12.96 -18.32 17.21
CA GLU A 556 -12.61 -17.77 18.52
C GLU A 556 -11.88 -18.77 19.45
N SER A 557 -12.37 -20.00 19.54
CA SER A 557 -11.68 -21.06 20.30
C SER A 557 -10.32 -21.44 19.69
N SER A 558 -10.21 -21.38 18.36
CA SER A 558 -8.95 -21.62 17.64
C SER A 558 -7.97 -20.46 17.83
N LYS A 559 -8.45 -19.22 18.01
CA LYS A 559 -7.64 -18.03 18.24
C LYS A 559 -6.85 -18.15 19.54
N ASN A 560 -7.51 -18.43 20.65
CA ASN A 560 -6.86 -18.50 21.97
C ASN A 560 -5.78 -19.59 22.00
N TYR A 561 -6.10 -20.79 21.51
CA TYR A 561 -5.13 -21.87 21.39
C TYR A 561 -3.97 -21.49 20.46
N PHE A 562 -4.25 -20.86 19.32
CA PHE A 562 -3.21 -20.43 18.38
C PHE A 562 -2.26 -19.40 19.00
N LEU A 563 -2.78 -18.42 19.74
CA LEU A 563 -1.96 -17.43 20.45
C LEU A 563 -1.06 -18.07 21.51
N LEU A 564 -1.61 -19.00 22.28
CA LEU A 564 -0.84 -19.77 23.27
C LEU A 564 0.31 -20.53 22.61
N ILE A 565 0.06 -21.20 21.48
CA ILE A 565 1.11 -21.93 20.75
C ILE A 565 2.18 -20.98 20.18
N ILE A 566 1.80 -19.79 19.69
CA ILE A 566 2.78 -18.78 19.25
C ILE A 566 3.66 -18.34 20.43
N ALA A 567 3.08 -18.06 21.60
CA ALA A 567 3.84 -17.64 22.78
C ALA A 567 4.83 -18.71 23.25
N LYS A 568 4.38 -19.97 23.30
CA LYS A 568 5.26 -21.10 23.64
C LYS A 568 6.34 -21.33 22.57
N ALA A 569 6.01 -21.22 21.29
CA ALA A 569 6.99 -21.30 20.20
C ALA A 569 8.00 -20.16 20.25
N TYR A 570 7.55 -18.94 20.56
CA TYR A 570 8.39 -17.77 20.77
C TYR A 570 9.41 -18.01 21.88
N ASN A 571 8.96 -18.41 23.07
CA ASN A 571 9.84 -18.63 24.22
C ASN A 571 10.85 -19.76 23.96
N PHE A 572 10.43 -20.80 23.22
CA PHE A 572 11.34 -21.87 22.79
C PHE A 572 12.42 -21.38 21.81
N LEU A 573 12.04 -20.58 20.83
CA LEU A 573 12.92 -20.19 19.74
C LEU A 573 13.81 -19.00 20.09
N LYS A 574 13.36 -18.07 20.93
CA LYS A 574 14.07 -16.83 21.27
C LYS A 574 15.53 -17.09 21.70
N PRO A 575 15.85 -17.99 22.65
CA PRO A 575 17.24 -18.27 23.03
C PRO A 575 18.11 -18.74 21.85
N LYS A 576 17.54 -19.47 20.88
CA LYS A 576 18.27 -19.93 19.69
C LYS A 576 18.60 -18.83 18.71
N PHE A 577 17.81 -17.76 18.70
CA PHE A 577 18.11 -16.57 17.93
C PHE A 577 19.13 -15.67 18.65
N GLU A 578 19.06 -15.61 19.99
CA GLU A 578 20.04 -14.87 20.80
C GLU A 578 21.43 -15.52 20.78
N GLU A 579 21.50 -16.85 20.80
CA GLU A 579 22.75 -17.63 20.65
C GLU A 579 23.37 -17.51 19.23
N TYR A 580 22.59 -17.10 18.23
CA TYR A 580 23.04 -17.04 16.84
C TYR A 580 23.85 -15.78 16.57
N GLU A 581 25.16 -15.95 16.46
CA GLU A 581 26.05 -14.92 15.95
C GLU A 581 26.09 -14.97 14.41
N PRO A 582 25.69 -13.91 13.71
CA PRO A 582 25.79 -13.86 12.26
C PRO A 582 27.26 -13.96 11.86
N THR A 583 27.66 -15.04 11.18
CA THR A 583 28.99 -15.08 10.57
C THR A 583 29.13 -13.92 9.58
N ASP A 584 30.26 -13.22 9.64
CA ASP A 584 30.60 -11.95 8.96
C ASP A 584 30.69 -12.04 7.43
N SER A 585 29.90 -12.92 6.81
CA SER A 585 29.89 -13.13 5.38
C SER A 585 29.37 -11.87 4.68
N GLU A 586 30.18 -11.34 3.76
CA GLU A 586 29.93 -10.20 2.86
C GLU A 586 28.76 -10.42 1.87
N ARG A 587 27.73 -11.17 2.25
CA ARG A 587 26.58 -11.46 1.39
C ARG A 587 25.75 -10.20 1.22
N ARG A 588 25.43 -9.88 -0.03
CA ARG A 588 24.56 -8.76 -0.43
C ARG A 588 23.16 -8.80 0.19
N GLU A 589 22.68 -9.99 0.59
CA GLU A 589 21.45 -10.18 1.37
C GLU A 589 21.75 -10.98 2.63
N LYS A 590 21.44 -10.42 3.81
CA LYS A 590 21.56 -11.09 5.11
C LYS A 590 20.40 -12.07 5.30
N ILE A 591 20.48 -13.23 4.63
CA ILE A 591 19.50 -14.31 4.80
C ILE A 591 20.01 -15.28 5.86
N VAL A 592 19.22 -15.50 6.90
CA VAL A 592 19.44 -16.52 7.94
C VAL A 592 18.63 -17.76 7.58
N ASP A 593 19.31 -18.89 7.42
CA ASP A 593 18.66 -20.17 7.19
C ASP A 593 18.28 -20.79 8.55
N ILE A 594 16.99 -21.00 8.80
CA ILE A 594 16.49 -21.70 9.99
C ILE A 594 16.09 -23.11 9.57
N THR A 595 16.67 -24.14 10.17
CA THR A 595 16.32 -25.53 9.84
C THR A 595 15.68 -26.24 11.02
N PHE A 596 14.42 -26.63 10.84
CA PHE A 596 13.66 -27.44 11.79
C PHE A 596 13.77 -28.93 11.45
N LEU A 597 14.17 -29.72 12.44
CA LEU A 597 14.06 -31.18 12.41
C LEU A 597 12.90 -31.61 13.31
N ALA A 598 11.86 -32.20 12.73
CA ALA A 598 10.67 -32.60 13.47
C ALA A 598 9.99 -33.83 12.87
N HIS A 599 9.24 -34.57 13.68
CA HIS A 599 8.14 -35.37 13.14
C HIS A 599 6.98 -34.45 12.85
N GLY A 600 5.99 -34.93 12.13
CA GLY A 600 4.80 -34.12 11.97
C GLY A 600 3.82 -34.77 11.04
N GLY A 601 2.81 -34.01 10.72
CA GLY A 601 1.77 -34.48 9.86
C GLY A 601 0.93 -33.37 9.32
N VAL A 602 0.05 -33.75 8.41
CA VAL A 602 -0.89 -32.81 7.81
C VAL A 602 -2.26 -33.06 8.40
N CYS A 603 -2.87 -31.99 8.86
CA CYS A 603 -4.20 -31.95 9.46
C CYS A 603 -5.18 -31.21 8.54
N GLN A 604 -6.47 -31.44 8.76
CA GLN A 604 -7.54 -30.56 8.26
C GLN A 604 -7.92 -29.50 9.31
N PRO A 605 -8.55 -28.39 8.91
CA PRO A 605 -8.77 -27.94 7.53
C PRO A 605 -7.47 -27.43 6.89
N LEU A 606 -7.50 -27.15 5.57
CA LEU A 606 -6.45 -26.31 5.01
C LEU A 606 -6.51 -24.91 5.62
N LEU A 607 -5.35 -24.25 5.66
CA LEU A 607 -5.23 -22.89 6.14
C LEU A 607 -5.10 -21.91 4.98
N PRO A 608 -5.68 -20.71 5.05
CA PRO A 608 -5.40 -19.66 4.08
C PRO A 608 -3.89 -19.42 3.97
N GLY A 609 -3.36 -19.37 2.75
CA GLY A 609 -1.93 -19.21 2.48
C GLY A 609 -1.35 -18.01 3.23
N ARG A 610 -2.11 -16.91 3.30
CA ARG A 610 -1.74 -15.68 4.03
C ARG A 610 -1.36 -15.89 5.51
N LEU A 611 -1.89 -16.91 6.19
CA LEU A 611 -1.49 -17.23 7.58
C LEU A 611 -0.01 -17.61 7.70
N HIS A 612 0.59 -18.09 6.61
CA HIS A 612 1.99 -18.50 6.55
C HIS A 612 2.92 -17.40 6.01
N TYR A 613 2.35 -16.26 5.59
CA TYR A 613 3.06 -15.15 4.95
C TYR A 613 2.75 -13.80 5.58
N LEU A 614 2.35 -13.81 6.85
CA LEU A 614 2.07 -12.63 7.67
C LEU A 614 3.19 -11.58 7.70
N ASN A 615 4.40 -11.92 7.24
CA ASN A 615 5.50 -10.97 7.12
C ASN A 615 6.45 -11.33 5.95
N ASN A 616 6.05 -10.99 4.72
CA ASN A 616 6.87 -11.17 3.50
C ASN A 616 8.22 -10.43 3.55
N LYS A 617 8.37 -9.43 4.44
CA LYS A 617 9.62 -8.69 4.64
C LYS A 617 10.63 -9.54 5.40
N LYS A 618 10.20 -10.22 6.49
CA LYS A 618 11.08 -11.01 7.35
C LYS A 618 11.20 -12.47 6.93
N VAL A 619 10.17 -13.13 6.41
CA VAL A 619 10.30 -14.54 5.94
C VAL A 619 10.39 -14.57 4.42
N LYS A 620 11.58 -14.89 3.91
CA LYS A 620 11.86 -14.95 2.46
C LYS A 620 11.20 -16.16 1.81
N SER A 621 11.25 -17.32 2.48
CA SER A 621 10.67 -18.55 1.94
C SER A 621 10.56 -19.61 3.02
N ILE A 622 9.53 -20.46 2.91
CA ILE A 622 9.38 -21.69 3.67
C ILE A 622 9.62 -22.85 2.69
N LEU A 623 10.56 -23.73 3.00
CA LEU A 623 10.96 -24.86 2.17
C LEU A 623 10.71 -26.17 2.92
N LEU A 624 9.85 -27.01 2.35
CA LEU A 624 9.61 -28.37 2.83
C LEU A 624 10.45 -29.34 1.98
N TYR A 625 11.38 -30.05 2.63
CA TYR A 625 12.34 -30.92 1.92
C TYR A 625 11.82 -32.33 1.66
N VAL A 626 10.86 -32.79 2.45
CA VAL A 626 10.45 -34.19 2.46
C VAL A 626 8.93 -34.25 2.31
N PRO A 627 8.42 -34.77 1.18
CA PRO A 627 6.99 -35.05 1.04
C PRO A 627 6.59 -36.31 1.81
N TRP A 628 5.30 -36.37 2.11
CA TRP A 628 4.51 -37.43 2.73
C TRP A 628 5.11 -38.83 2.73
N GLY A 629 5.15 -39.44 3.91
CA GLY A 629 5.51 -40.84 4.11
C GLY A 629 6.99 -41.16 3.98
N CYS A 630 7.83 -40.21 3.56
CA CYS A 630 9.27 -40.43 3.42
C CYS A 630 9.96 -40.41 4.80
N MET A 631 10.96 -41.28 4.95
CA MET A 631 11.82 -41.35 6.11
C MET A 631 13.03 -40.46 5.92
N LEU A 632 13.20 -39.50 6.82
CA LEU A 632 14.36 -38.62 6.90
C LEU A 632 15.37 -39.22 7.87
N ASP A 633 16.60 -39.47 7.41
CA ASP A 633 17.68 -39.90 8.29
C ASP A 633 18.52 -38.70 8.79
N ALA A 634 19.35 -38.96 9.80
CA ALA A 634 20.22 -37.95 10.39
C ALA A 634 21.19 -37.34 9.38
N SER A 635 21.66 -38.13 8.41
CA SER A 635 22.55 -37.70 7.33
C SER A 635 21.92 -36.62 6.45
N ALA A 636 20.67 -36.84 6.03
CA ALA A 636 19.93 -35.90 5.20
C ALA A 636 19.49 -34.67 5.99
N ALA A 637 19.02 -34.84 7.23
CA ALA A 637 18.72 -33.72 8.11
C ALA A 637 19.95 -32.81 8.29
N TYR A 638 21.12 -33.40 8.55
CA TYR A 638 22.39 -32.68 8.63
C TYR A 638 22.77 -32.02 7.30
N GLY A 639 22.56 -32.71 6.19
CA GLY A 639 22.82 -32.18 4.86
C GLY A 639 21.97 -30.93 4.54
N ILE A 640 20.70 -30.93 4.95
CA ILE A 640 19.79 -29.79 4.83
C ILE A 640 20.25 -28.64 5.74
N ALA A 641 20.54 -28.92 7.01
CA ALA A 641 20.98 -27.92 7.99
C ALA A 641 22.29 -27.21 7.60
N THR A 642 23.19 -27.94 6.93
CA THR A 642 24.45 -27.40 6.38
C THR A 642 24.30 -26.80 4.98
N GLY A 643 23.12 -26.92 4.36
CA GLY A 643 22.84 -26.46 3.00
C GLY A 643 23.57 -27.25 1.90
N THR A 644 24.11 -28.42 2.22
CA THR A 644 24.69 -29.35 1.22
C THR A 644 23.60 -30.09 0.44
N ILE A 645 22.41 -30.21 1.02
CA ILE A 645 21.19 -30.65 0.36
C ILE A 645 20.28 -29.42 0.16
N THR A 646 19.86 -29.18 -1.08
CA THR A 646 18.88 -28.15 -1.45
C THR A 646 17.67 -28.84 -2.08
N PRO A 647 16.50 -28.17 -2.20
CA PRO A 647 15.33 -28.78 -2.83
C PRO A 647 15.59 -29.22 -4.29
N GLU A 648 16.51 -28.56 -4.99
CA GLU A 648 16.92 -28.92 -6.36
C GLU A 648 17.71 -30.24 -6.40
N ASN A 649 18.38 -30.59 -5.31
CA ASN A 649 19.12 -31.83 -5.15
C ASN A 649 18.23 -32.99 -4.70
N VAL A 650 16.94 -32.74 -4.44
CA VAL A 650 15.97 -33.77 -4.05
C VAL A 650 15.39 -34.42 -5.31
N ALA A 651 15.76 -35.68 -5.54
CA ALA A 651 15.19 -36.50 -6.60
C ALA A 651 14.11 -37.42 -6.02
N PHE A 652 12.88 -37.33 -6.55
CA PHE A 652 11.80 -38.27 -6.23
C PHE A 652 11.88 -39.46 -7.18
N LYS A 653 11.92 -40.68 -6.64
CA LYS A 653 11.98 -41.89 -7.47
C LYS A 653 10.75 -42.75 -7.18
N GLY A 654 9.72 -42.68 -8.02
CA GLY A 654 8.47 -43.38 -7.78
C GLY A 654 7.37 -42.96 -8.73
N LEU A 655 6.13 -43.09 -8.28
CA LEU A 655 4.89 -42.94 -9.06
C LEU A 655 4.58 -41.53 -9.58
N LEU A 656 5.37 -40.54 -9.17
CA LEU A 656 5.27 -39.18 -9.69
C LEU A 656 6.17 -39.08 -10.91
N ASP A 657 5.56 -38.81 -12.07
CA ASP A 657 6.30 -38.55 -13.30
C ASP A 657 7.27 -37.37 -13.08
N GLU A 658 8.45 -37.34 -13.72
CA GLU A 658 9.43 -36.26 -13.48
C GLU A 658 8.87 -34.86 -13.79
N GLY A 659 7.82 -34.77 -14.62
CA GLY A 659 7.05 -33.56 -14.89
C GLY A 659 5.99 -33.20 -13.84
N GLN A 660 5.64 -34.09 -12.91
CA GLN A 660 4.69 -33.89 -11.80
C GLN A 660 5.39 -33.57 -10.46
N ARG A 661 6.69 -33.25 -10.48
CA ARG A 661 7.36 -32.68 -9.30
C ARG A 661 6.51 -31.54 -8.76
N LEU A 662 6.33 -31.49 -7.44
CA LEU A 662 5.66 -30.39 -6.72
C LEU A 662 6.53 -29.10 -6.76
N MET A 663 6.98 -28.69 -7.96
CA MET A 663 7.86 -27.54 -8.22
C MET A 663 7.26 -26.22 -7.75
N TYR A 664 5.95 -26.21 -7.49
CA TYR A 664 5.20 -25.04 -7.06
C TYR A 664 4.85 -25.05 -5.57
N TRP A 665 5.10 -26.12 -4.83
CA TRP A 665 4.73 -26.18 -3.40
C TRP A 665 5.72 -25.42 -2.50
N ASN A 666 7.00 -25.43 -2.88
CA ASN A 666 8.05 -24.59 -2.28
C ASN A 666 8.08 -23.16 -2.88
N LYS A 667 7.21 -22.87 -3.85
CA LYS A 667 6.96 -21.51 -4.32
C LYS A 667 5.80 -20.95 -3.52
N LEU A 668 6.03 -19.78 -2.92
CA LEU A 668 5.06 -19.11 -2.08
C LEU A 668 3.75 -18.97 -2.89
N PRO A 669 2.61 -19.45 -2.37
CA PRO A 669 1.37 -19.43 -3.09
C PRO A 669 0.84 -17.97 -3.12
N MET A 670 0.17 -17.63 -4.22
CA MET A 670 -0.39 -16.29 -4.42
C MET A 670 -1.56 -16.04 -3.44
N GLY A 671 -1.91 -14.78 -3.19
CA GLY A 671 -3.08 -14.45 -2.36
C GLY A 671 -4.34 -15.17 -2.83
N GLY A 672 -5.15 -15.68 -1.89
CA GLY A 672 -6.37 -16.46 -2.19
C GLY A 672 -6.19 -17.98 -2.29
N THR A 673 -4.99 -18.48 -2.01
CA THR A 673 -4.70 -19.93 -1.95
C THR A 673 -4.90 -20.50 -0.55
N GLU A 674 -5.14 -21.80 -0.46
CA GLU A 674 -5.14 -22.55 0.79
C GLU A 674 -3.94 -23.51 0.79
N ILE A 675 -3.31 -23.71 1.95
CA ILE A 675 -2.18 -24.61 2.12
C ILE A 675 -2.43 -25.64 3.23
N PRO A 676 -1.76 -26.80 3.16
CA PRO A 676 -1.88 -27.83 4.19
C PRO A 676 -1.55 -27.30 5.58
N ASN A 677 -2.41 -27.62 6.56
CA ASN A 677 -2.12 -27.40 7.96
C ASN A 677 -1.07 -28.41 8.42
N VAL A 678 0.20 -28.05 8.31
CA VAL A 678 1.31 -28.89 8.77
C VAL A 678 1.51 -28.67 10.25
N VAL A 679 1.43 -29.75 11.03
CA VAL A 679 1.65 -29.75 12.48
C VAL A 679 2.89 -30.58 12.78
N PHE A 680 3.84 -29.98 13.49
CA PHE A 680 5.07 -30.64 13.90
C PHE A 680 4.88 -31.29 15.26
N LYS A 681 5.35 -32.53 15.38
CA LYS A 681 5.31 -33.37 16.56
C LYS A 681 6.70 -33.64 17.11
N ARG A 682 6.69 -34.09 18.36
CA ARG A 682 7.87 -34.50 19.08
C ARG A 682 8.62 -35.70 18.52
N VAL A 683 9.93 -35.49 18.35
CA VAL A 683 10.95 -36.53 18.17
C VAL A 683 11.51 -36.83 19.57
N SER A 684 11.43 -38.08 20.02
CA SER A 684 11.86 -38.48 21.36
C SER A 684 13.40 -38.55 21.43
N ILE A 685 14.00 -38.17 22.57
CA ILE A 685 15.47 -38.18 22.79
C ILE A 685 16.07 -39.58 22.56
N GLY A 686 15.29 -40.63 22.79
CA GLY A 686 15.68 -42.02 22.57
C GLY A 686 15.66 -42.47 21.10
N GLU A 687 15.23 -41.64 20.16
CA GLU A 687 15.17 -42.02 18.75
C GLU A 687 16.54 -41.98 18.07
N ASP A 688 16.85 -43.02 17.29
CA ASP A 688 18.12 -43.19 16.58
C ASP A 688 18.49 -41.99 15.70
N ALA A 689 17.50 -41.29 15.15
CA ALA A 689 17.72 -40.11 14.30
C ALA A 689 18.43 -38.97 15.05
N ILE A 690 18.10 -38.76 16.33
CA ILE A 690 18.72 -37.70 17.14
C ILE A 690 20.14 -38.10 17.51
N GLN A 691 20.33 -39.32 18.01
CA GLN A 691 21.64 -39.81 18.44
C GLN A 691 22.66 -39.78 17.28
N HIS A 692 22.23 -40.19 16.09
CA HIS A 692 23.08 -40.11 14.91
C HIS A 692 23.38 -38.67 14.49
N LEU A 693 22.45 -37.74 14.67
CA LEU A 693 22.67 -36.36 14.29
C LEU A 693 23.66 -35.65 15.22
N GLU A 694 23.57 -35.89 16.53
CA GLU A 694 24.55 -35.40 17.50
C GLU A 694 25.95 -35.96 17.22
N GLN A 695 26.04 -37.24 16.85
CA GLN A 695 27.31 -37.85 16.44
C GLN A 695 27.86 -37.20 15.16
N ILE A 696 27.02 -36.95 14.15
CA ILE A 696 27.44 -36.31 12.90
C ILE A 696 27.92 -34.88 13.16
N ASP A 697 27.21 -34.11 13.97
CA ASP A 697 27.59 -32.74 14.31
C ASP A 697 28.93 -32.71 15.07
N PHE A 698 29.07 -33.57 16.08
CA PHE A 698 30.32 -33.74 16.83
C PHE A 698 31.50 -34.11 15.93
N LEU A 699 31.29 -35.04 14.97
CA LEU A 699 32.34 -35.54 14.09
C LEU A 699 32.76 -34.53 13.03
N LEU A 700 31.80 -33.80 12.45
CA LEU A 700 32.07 -32.92 11.31
C LEU A 700 32.45 -31.51 11.74
N ARG A 701 32.04 -31.07 12.94
CA ARG A 701 32.28 -29.71 13.49
C ARG A 701 32.01 -28.59 12.49
N ARG A 702 31.14 -28.82 11.51
CA ARG A 702 30.72 -27.77 10.58
C ARG A 702 29.59 -27.03 11.27
N SER A 703 29.76 -25.72 11.43
CA SER A 703 28.65 -24.87 11.85
C SER A 703 27.52 -25.01 10.84
N ALA A 704 26.30 -25.17 11.35
CA ALA A 704 25.10 -25.06 10.54
C ALA A 704 25.12 -23.75 9.74
N ARG A 705 24.48 -23.75 8.57
CA ARG A 705 24.44 -22.56 7.70
C ARG A 705 23.67 -21.39 8.33
N GLY A 706 22.91 -21.66 9.38
CA GLY A 706 22.20 -20.69 10.20
C GLY A 706 21.72 -21.34 11.48
N ILE A 707 20.49 -21.02 11.90
CA ILE A 707 19.90 -21.53 13.14
C ILE A 707 19.41 -22.96 12.89
N PHE A 708 20.04 -23.93 13.52
CA PHE A 708 19.58 -25.31 13.51
C PHE A 708 18.78 -25.60 14.78
N ILE A 709 17.58 -26.13 14.61
CA ILE A 709 16.64 -26.41 15.70
C ILE A 709 16.38 -27.92 15.70
N PRO A 710 17.26 -28.70 16.37
CA PRO A 710 17.00 -30.11 16.66
C PRO A 710 15.98 -30.18 17.80
N PHE A 711 14.70 -30.31 17.41
CA PHE A 711 13.49 -30.56 18.19
C PHE A 711 13.28 -29.93 19.61
N LEU A 712 12.02 -29.66 19.97
CA LEU A 712 11.56 -29.09 21.25
C LEU A 712 12.00 -29.93 22.47
N PRO A 713 12.72 -29.37 23.45
CA PRO A 713 13.06 -30.09 24.66
C PRO A 713 11.80 -30.46 25.43
N GLU A 714 11.87 -31.57 26.15
CA GLU A 714 10.83 -32.13 27.05
C GLU A 714 10.21 -31.09 28.01
N ARG A 715 10.92 -29.98 28.21
CA ARG A 715 10.58 -28.87 29.11
C ARG A 715 9.63 -27.82 28.51
N THR A 716 9.35 -27.83 27.20
CA THR A 716 8.52 -26.78 26.58
C THR A 716 7.02 -26.97 26.74
N ASN A 717 6.56 -28.11 27.30
CA ASN A 717 5.14 -28.49 27.38
C ASN A 717 4.39 -28.36 26.03
N LEU A 718 5.12 -28.43 24.92
CA LEU A 718 4.61 -28.33 23.56
C LEU A 718 4.71 -29.70 22.89
N GLU A 719 3.59 -30.41 22.84
CA GLU A 719 3.51 -31.69 22.11
C GLU A 719 3.51 -31.46 20.59
N GLU A 720 2.89 -30.36 20.17
CA GLU A 720 2.63 -30.03 18.77
C GLU A 720 2.83 -28.54 18.47
N ILE A 721 3.38 -28.20 17.31
CA ILE A 721 3.43 -26.82 16.80
C ILE A 721 2.99 -26.77 15.33
N PRO A 722 1.91 -26.03 15.00
CA PRO A 722 1.54 -25.75 13.63
C PRO A 722 2.57 -24.88 12.90
N LEU A 723 2.79 -25.14 11.61
CA LEU A 723 3.65 -24.33 10.75
C LEU A 723 3.23 -22.86 10.70
N SER A 724 1.93 -22.59 10.74
CA SER A 724 1.41 -21.22 10.82
C SER A 724 1.90 -20.50 12.08
N ALA A 725 1.95 -21.17 13.23
CA ALA A 725 2.47 -20.58 14.46
C ALA A 725 3.97 -20.27 14.36
N LEU A 726 4.77 -21.15 13.75
CA LEU A 726 6.20 -20.90 13.49
C LEU A 726 6.41 -19.73 12.53
N ALA A 727 5.60 -19.66 11.47
CA ALA A 727 5.65 -18.59 10.48
C ALA A 727 5.34 -17.21 11.09
N VAL A 728 4.64 -17.16 12.23
CA VAL A 728 4.39 -15.94 13.02
C VAL A 728 5.47 -15.71 14.06
N ALA A 729 5.86 -16.73 14.82
CA ALA A 729 6.85 -16.62 15.89
C ALA A 729 8.22 -16.15 15.38
N VAL A 730 8.69 -16.64 14.23
CA VAL A 730 10.00 -16.25 13.68
C VAL A 730 10.09 -14.74 13.38
N PRO A 731 9.14 -14.13 12.65
CA PRO A 731 9.08 -12.67 12.51
C PRO A 731 9.02 -11.91 13.84
N ILE A 732 8.23 -12.40 14.81
CA ILE A 732 8.13 -11.78 16.15
C ILE A 732 9.50 -11.74 16.81
N ILE A 733 10.19 -12.86 16.88
CA ILE A 733 11.51 -12.96 17.51
C ILE A 733 12.49 -12.03 16.81
N SER A 734 12.51 -12.06 15.48
CA SER A 734 13.38 -11.15 14.73
C SER A 734 13.07 -9.69 15.01
N TRP A 735 11.80 -9.34 15.19
CA TRP A 735 11.40 -7.98 15.48
C TRP A 735 11.81 -7.60 16.90
N VAL A 736 11.45 -8.39 17.91
CA VAL A 736 11.81 -8.13 19.32
C VAL A 736 13.33 -8.05 19.51
N LEU A 737 14.10 -8.91 18.86
CA LEU A 737 15.57 -8.90 18.97
C LEU A 737 16.26 -7.82 18.13
N SER A 738 15.56 -7.23 17.15
CA SER A 738 16.10 -6.09 16.41
C SER A 738 16.10 -4.84 17.30
N GLY A 739 17.24 -4.19 17.50
CA GLY A 739 17.27 -2.86 18.15
C GLY A 739 17.69 -2.81 19.63
N ASN A 740 17.97 -3.93 20.30
CA ASN A 740 18.53 -3.90 21.67
C ASN A 740 20.02 -3.47 21.72
N GLY A 741 20.63 -3.15 20.58
CA GLY A 741 21.97 -2.57 20.52
C GLY A 741 21.92 -1.09 20.89
N SER A 742 21.97 -0.79 22.18
CA SER A 742 21.98 0.57 22.75
C SER A 742 23.29 1.33 22.53
N ASP A 743 24.14 0.92 21.58
CA ASP A 743 25.40 1.60 21.36
C ASP A 743 25.12 2.90 20.61
N ASN A 744 25.14 3.99 21.37
CA ASN A 744 25.14 5.40 20.96
C ASN A 744 26.32 5.77 20.01
N SER A 745 27.00 4.79 19.40
CA SER A 745 27.95 5.07 18.34
C SER A 745 27.18 5.64 17.15
N GLN A 746 27.38 6.94 16.90
CA GLN A 746 26.86 7.70 15.75
C GLN A 746 27.27 7.14 14.36
N ASP A 747 27.94 5.98 14.30
CA ASP A 747 28.21 5.22 13.09
C ASP A 747 26.92 4.51 12.61
N SER A 748 25.98 5.34 12.17
CA SER A 748 24.69 5.09 11.51
C SER A 748 24.71 4.18 10.27
N ASN A 749 25.84 3.54 9.95
CA ASN A 749 25.96 2.59 8.85
C ASN A 749 25.71 1.13 9.23
N TYR A 750 25.54 0.81 10.52
CA TYR A 750 24.89 -0.44 10.93
C TYR A 750 23.38 -0.28 10.78
N ALA A 751 22.96 -0.16 9.50
CA ALA A 751 21.59 -0.34 9.08
C ALA A 751 21.02 -1.53 9.85
N GLU A 752 19.92 -1.24 10.54
CA GLU A 752 18.92 -2.18 11.04
C GLU A 752 19.09 -3.54 10.36
N ARG A 753 19.41 -4.57 11.15
CA ARG A 753 19.61 -5.93 10.63
C ARG A 753 18.28 -6.39 10.02
N ASP A 754 18.01 -6.03 8.78
CA ASP A 754 16.89 -6.52 7.99
C ASP A 754 17.23 -7.93 7.54
N MET A 755 17.37 -8.80 8.53
CA MET A 755 17.58 -10.21 8.33
C MET A 755 16.29 -10.78 7.79
N LYS A 756 16.44 -11.46 6.65
CA LYS A 756 15.38 -12.29 6.10
C LYS A 756 15.64 -13.72 6.49
N TYR A 757 14.60 -14.44 6.85
CA TYR A 757 14.67 -15.82 7.28
C TYR A 757 14.20 -16.74 6.18
N ARG A 758 14.93 -17.81 5.96
CA ARG A 758 14.49 -18.95 5.16
C ARG A 758 14.24 -20.10 6.10
N ILE A 759 13.01 -20.54 6.20
CA ILE A 759 12.62 -21.66 7.07
C ILE A 759 12.71 -22.94 6.25
N HIS A 760 13.60 -23.85 6.63
CA HIS A 760 13.74 -25.20 6.08
C HIS A 760 13.09 -26.18 7.04
N ILE A 761 12.25 -27.05 6.51
CA ILE A 761 11.52 -28.05 7.27
C ILE A 761 11.99 -29.41 6.78
N ALA A 762 12.76 -30.07 7.63
CA ALA A 762 13.23 -31.43 7.44
C ALA A 762 12.37 -32.33 8.34
N SER A 763 11.30 -32.90 7.79
CA SER A 763 10.32 -33.65 8.59
C SER A 763 9.80 -34.90 7.91
N CYS A 764 9.54 -35.95 8.70
CA CYS A 764 8.74 -37.10 8.26
C CYS A 764 7.26 -36.76 8.48
N LEU A 765 6.54 -36.34 7.42
CA LEU A 765 5.13 -35.99 7.52
C LEU A 765 4.21 -37.21 7.29
N TYR A 766 3.24 -37.42 8.19
CA TYR A 766 2.18 -38.43 8.06
C TYR A 766 0.77 -37.78 8.14
N PRO A 767 -0.30 -38.36 7.56
CA PRO A 767 -1.65 -37.82 7.74
C PRO A 767 -2.12 -38.03 9.19
N MET A 768 -2.60 -36.98 9.88
CA MET A 768 -2.95 -37.07 11.31
C MET A 768 -4.42 -37.35 11.62
N ASP A 769 -5.33 -37.20 10.65
CA ASP A 769 -6.78 -37.28 10.91
C ASP A 769 -7.35 -38.66 10.52
N ASP A 770 -7.88 -39.38 11.50
CA ASP A 770 -8.56 -40.67 11.31
C ASP A 770 -9.81 -40.54 10.44
N ASN A 771 -10.41 -39.36 10.26
CA ASN A 771 -11.58 -39.20 9.37
C ASN A 771 -11.21 -39.06 7.89
N ILE A 772 -9.94 -38.79 7.57
CA ILE A 772 -9.41 -38.98 6.21
C ILE A 772 -9.25 -40.49 5.94
N LEU A 773 -9.18 -41.28 7.00
CA LEU A 773 -9.03 -42.73 7.03
C LEU A 773 -10.41 -43.37 7.27
N ASP A 774 -11.22 -43.51 6.22
CA ASP A 774 -12.35 -44.45 6.27
C ASP A 774 -11.86 -45.79 6.85
N SER A 775 -12.32 -46.09 8.07
CA SER A 775 -11.85 -47.16 8.98
C SER A 775 -11.80 -48.57 8.39
N SER A 776 -12.28 -48.75 7.15
CA SER A 776 -12.12 -49.97 6.36
C SER A 776 -10.77 -50.10 5.63
N LYS A 777 -9.93 -49.03 5.62
CA LYS A 777 -8.68 -48.95 4.83
C LYS A 777 -7.40 -48.69 5.64
N ASP A 778 -7.39 -49.03 6.92
CA ASP A 778 -6.18 -49.02 7.77
C ASP A 778 -4.98 -49.81 7.20
N ARG A 779 -5.22 -50.70 6.22
CA ARG A 779 -4.19 -51.56 5.59
C ARG A 779 -3.52 -50.98 4.34
N LEU A 780 -3.95 -49.81 3.85
CA LEU A 780 -3.49 -49.25 2.58
C LEU A 780 -2.53 -48.05 2.74
N TRP A 781 -2.23 -47.63 3.96
CA TRP A 781 -1.24 -46.58 4.17
C TRP A 781 0.17 -47.18 4.22
N PRO A 782 1.05 -46.75 3.30
CA PRO A 782 2.39 -47.27 3.18
C PRO A 782 3.31 -46.84 4.31
N LYS A 783 4.28 -47.68 4.62
CA LYS A 783 5.60 -47.26 5.09
C LYS A 783 6.42 -47.02 3.82
N VAL A 784 6.79 -45.78 3.50
CA VAL A 784 7.59 -45.55 2.29
C VAL A 784 8.97 -46.18 2.49
N ASN A 785 9.33 -47.07 1.57
CA ASN A 785 10.65 -47.69 1.54
C ASN A 785 11.66 -46.72 0.90
N CYS A 786 12.32 -45.90 1.73
CA CYS A 786 13.27 -44.87 1.31
C CYS A 786 14.67 -45.41 1.00
N LYS A 787 14.80 -46.40 0.10
CA LYS A 787 16.09 -46.76 -0.53
C LYS A 787 16.60 -45.71 -1.55
N GLN A 788 16.18 -44.44 -1.46
CA GLN A 788 16.02 -43.59 -2.65
C GLN A 788 16.66 -42.20 -2.62
N TYR A 789 17.80 -42.02 -1.95
CA TYR A 789 18.59 -40.81 -2.14
C TYR A 789 20.05 -41.19 -2.40
N TRP A 790 20.63 -40.70 -3.49
CA TRP A 790 22.06 -40.87 -3.77
C TRP A 790 22.74 -39.57 -4.21
N ALA A 791 23.84 -39.30 -3.51
CA ALA A 791 25.11 -38.66 -3.89
C ALA A 791 25.13 -37.15 -4.28
N VAL A 792 25.59 -36.32 -3.33
CA VAL A 792 26.49 -35.18 -3.60
C VAL A 792 27.85 -35.50 -2.95
N PRO A 793 28.99 -35.35 -3.64
CA PRO A 793 30.26 -35.88 -3.18
C PRO A 793 30.88 -34.96 -2.10
N VAL A 794 30.95 -35.46 -0.87
CA VAL A 794 31.87 -34.96 0.15
C VAL A 794 32.77 -36.13 0.55
N SER A 795 34.03 -36.05 0.13
CA SER A 795 35.05 -37.08 0.28
C SER A 795 35.39 -37.35 1.75
N HIS A 796 34.93 -38.47 2.31
CA HIS A 796 35.77 -39.66 2.57
C HIS A 796 35.15 -40.67 3.56
N ARG A 797 33.98 -40.43 4.15
CA ARG A 797 33.03 -41.48 4.60
C ARG A 797 31.61 -40.96 4.43
N LEU A 798 30.76 -41.79 3.81
CA LEU A 798 29.48 -41.42 3.19
C LEU A 798 28.37 -41.23 4.24
N PRO A 799 27.61 -40.12 4.20
CA PRO A 799 26.22 -40.11 4.64
C PRO A 799 25.39 -40.81 3.56
N THR A 800 24.93 -42.03 3.84
CA THR A 800 23.97 -42.77 2.99
C THR A 800 22.61 -42.74 3.65
N MET A 801 21.60 -42.20 2.95
CA MET A 801 20.18 -42.50 3.22
C MET A 801 19.91 -43.94 2.85
N THR A 802 20.09 -44.84 3.81
CA THR A 802 19.74 -46.24 3.66
C THR A 802 19.07 -46.74 4.92
N MET A 803 17.80 -47.10 4.77
CA MET A 803 17.03 -47.88 5.74
C MET A 803 17.09 -49.38 5.39
N PRO A 804 17.03 -50.29 6.39
CA PRO A 804 16.87 -51.72 6.14
C PRO A 804 15.52 -51.98 5.46
N SER A 805 15.46 -52.73 4.36
CA SER A 805 14.17 -53.11 3.80
C SER A 805 13.47 -54.12 4.68
N VAL A 806 12.22 -53.84 5.00
CA VAL A 806 11.23 -54.89 5.25
C VAL A 806 10.51 -55.09 3.92
N ASP A 807 10.85 -56.16 3.22
CA ASP A 807 10.26 -56.50 1.93
C ASP A 807 8.80 -56.90 2.14
N ASN A 808 7.86 -55.98 1.84
CA ASN A 808 6.48 -56.21 1.39
C ASN A 808 5.68 -54.91 1.52
N GLN A 809 5.44 -54.20 0.43
CA GLN A 809 4.32 -53.24 0.33
C GLN A 809 4.02 -52.87 -1.12
N THR A 810 2.89 -53.37 -1.61
CA THR A 810 2.23 -53.03 -2.89
C THR A 810 1.00 -52.17 -2.59
N ASP A 811 0.71 -51.22 -3.50
CA ASP A 811 -0.40 -50.25 -3.54
C ASP A 811 -0.23 -48.88 -2.87
N LEU A 812 0.49 -48.01 -3.60
CA LEU A 812 0.75 -46.59 -3.30
C LEU A 812 0.07 -45.60 -4.26
N GLN A 813 -0.39 -46.08 -5.43
CA GLN A 813 -0.96 -45.29 -6.53
C GLN A 813 -2.15 -44.39 -6.15
N PRO A 814 -3.16 -44.86 -5.39
CA PRO A 814 -4.40 -44.10 -5.19
C PRO A 814 -4.24 -42.85 -4.30
N VAL A 815 -3.34 -42.90 -3.32
CA VAL A 815 -3.12 -41.81 -2.35
C VAL A 815 -2.45 -40.61 -3.01
N PHE A 816 -1.38 -40.84 -3.77
CA PHE A 816 -0.70 -39.77 -4.50
C PHE A 816 -1.60 -39.16 -5.59
N HIS A 817 -2.48 -39.96 -6.20
CA HIS A 817 -3.45 -39.46 -7.18
C HIS A 817 -4.45 -38.48 -6.56
N GLU A 818 -5.04 -38.79 -5.40
CA GLU A 818 -5.99 -37.88 -4.74
C GLU A 818 -5.32 -36.63 -4.17
N VAL A 819 -4.10 -36.73 -3.62
CA VAL A 819 -3.33 -35.56 -3.19
C VAL A 819 -2.95 -34.68 -4.40
N ASN A 820 -2.45 -35.26 -5.50
CA ASN A 820 -2.15 -34.48 -6.71
C ASN A 820 -3.40 -33.87 -7.33
N LYS A 821 -4.52 -34.59 -7.38
CA LYS A 821 -5.79 -34.10 -7.89
C LYS A 821 -6.32 -32.94 -7.05
N TYR A 822 -6.19 -33.04 -5.73
CA TYR A 822 -6.51 -31.96 -4.80
C TYR A 822 -5.71 -30.68 -5.08
N PHE A 823 -4.40 -30.80 -5.33
CA PHE A 823 -3.56 -29.63 -5.68
C PHE A 823 -3.72 -29.15 -7.12
N SER A 824 -4.02 -30.05 -8.07
CA SER A 824 -4.15 -29.71 -9.49
C SER A 824 -5.48 -29.04 -9.83
N ILE A 825 -6.54 -29.29 -9.06
CA ILE A 825 -7.89 -28.72 -9.28
C ILE A 825 -7.97 -27.25 -8.83
N ARG A 826 -7.07 -26.78 -7.95
CA ARG A 826 -7.13 -25.41 -7.38
C ARG A 826 -6.00 -24.46 -7.77
N LEU A 827 -5.02 -24.94 -8.54
CA LEU A 827 -3.91 -24.11 -9.09
C LEU A 827 -4.14 -23.66 -10.54
N ASN A 828 -5.24 -24.09 -11.16
CA ASN A 828 -5.81 -23.53 -12.40
C ASN A 828 -7.05 -22.72 -12.05
#